data_AF-A0A151AAB0-F1
#
_entry.id   AF-A0A151AAB0-F1
#
_cell.length_a   1.000
_cell.length_b   1.000
_cell.length_c   1.000
_cell.angle_alpha   90.00
_cell.angle_beta   90.00
_cell.angle_gamma   90.00
#
_symmetry.space_group_name_H-M   'P 1'
#
loop_
_entity.id
_entity.type
_entity.pdbx_description
1 polymer ?
#
loop_
_entity_poly.entity_id
_entity_poly.type
_entity_poly.pdbx_seq_one_letter_code
_entity_poly.pdbx_strand_id
1 'polypeptide(L)'
;MDEEKIEAIGKALRTERHRVNAINLISKINPLPQSLATAWINDIVYALDTETGAYNKFQILKQLKRLAQEHPSEAVVAVPSVAKEVNNELRNSAEEDLSSNTKVNWGTEILQYILEGTDASEARFDIHPRDINAFLNYGGSEHRSLGYRLLGRSATPEAVRKLTRDDISYELELVVSSYEEAIKDACTIVLDFLSNDENITTTETIVSFSELYSADVLEPDSQTLEYVRNQLLNLLRTEDRNEKQLLSVIVEISKENKDFAKVIGEEAFKLLDGDSSDQYVAWRILSRVAECTPIVVLNRSDKLIQEITANGSDSTLEGLKIVSILGRHGPAVPADLAKATICALKEEERDIVIAAVEAVSTIDFYPPPDPLMTLAEGNDKVGKAASKAIDELLKRERDRLTSSDRKFQLAESEVSLFKGDRGRTHLKQRTRDGFWADLDLSKIRMGTVKETVMTVNRDENVPVVFPYYEPRDVVLLAIALVLSDTKAKRQIGIYSPGSRAHWGMKGEIRDELNKFALSNVAGEVVNAVPIPNIVPHAYVWDKEVKNDSRGDGPGRFILCKELHDLEYVSDLDVILLNLTSRTKEDLQERLRDVEEKHPQATFVNAYSYYVKNERDGRPRYGPPLGLDSISTVPGLNTIDTVLQRSNFNRESYLSESAPADFTLSSLTKCINTQKKWSLGEDDIRSLADAASIRIDHVKAKDISSLLDQVFKESASLRGVDDGGAGGMIFSRQLFFERLPVPGKDFDEWVRERYYRGEWFVPPLINERIGDIEERAGTVENLQAVRPLNRSVRIFQQIDQRLREQNPLFDKLKEYIRDTRENDQRLAIFSESPKHAEILKYSLLKQEVVTQDELDTGFISVVSPDEARGMDVHDILVVFGVLHRENAAFYIHPRVSETLILTYDRTWATMVERHAREFVETLNDVVGGSNSSPYLYPELLGDTEQEPVDETSNVESTGGSVVADGDSQHYKSGSLDPASSAGQGLKTKVKILADAMEAVSSREYREESGRYEREIRHYIVKTEFDKEIKLTNYDRILCRRPNNSKVEYHWVSPEALTSGDTIVTIPDEIERELWREQLRNLYENEVNADQAINRLTDWYEALQEIWRRIEEDLSTTEIATDSKIHEVIFENLEQSNDNFERTKPTVQTWFNSVLEADGPLNLVKDPSLTIGPRSYSDIEAIGRAFKYDRLSADAKEIEAAMEGLRTINRQQGHELHDAIREQMNTSKSTHVREAAEQHVVKDIKQINNEFNSN
;
A
#
# COMPACT_ATOMS: atom_id res chain seq x y z
N MET A 1 -90.17 -53.73 6.52
CA MET A 1 -90.16 -54.37 5.19
C MET A 1 -89.07 -55.41 5.23
N ASP A 2 -89.28 -56.59 4.65
CA ASP A 2 -88.22 -57.61 4.58
C ASP A 2 -87.10 -57.16 3.60
N GLU A 3 -85.90 -57.66 3.81
CA GLU A 3 -84.68 -57.27 3.09
C GLU A 3 -84.79 -57.55 1.59
N GLU A 4 -85.46 -58.64 1.21
CA GLU A 4 -85.69 -59.04 -0.19
C GLU A 4 -86.51 -58.00 -0.96
N LYS A 5 -87.54 -57.39 -0.35
CA LYS A 5 -88.30 -56.31 -0.98
C LYS A 5 -87.52 -55.01 -1.08
N ILE A 6 -86.68 -54.71 -0.07
CA ILE A 6 -85.81 -53.52 -0.08
C ILE A 6 -84.85 -53.62 -1.27
N GLU A 7 -84.18 -54.77 -1.43
CA GLU A 7 -83.25 -55.03 -2.52
C GLU A 7 -83.96 -55.04 -3.89
N ALA A 8 -85.15 -55.64 -3.99
CA ALA A 8 -85.92 -55.68 -5.23
C ALA A 8 -86.31 -54.26 -5.70
N ILE A 9 -86.69 -53.37 -4.78
CA ILE A 9 -87.00 -51.97 -5.09
C ILE A 9 -85.73 -51.22 -5.53
N GLY A 10 -84.60 -51.44 -4.87
CA GLY A 10 -83.31 -50.86 -5.27
C GLY A 10 -82.87 -51.26 -6.68
N LYS A 11 -82.94 -52.56 -7.00
CA LYS A 11 -82.69 -53.08 -8.36
C LYS A 11 -83.66 -52.50 -9.40
N ALA A 12 -84.92 -52.32 -9.02
CA ALA A 12 -85.92 -51.72 -9.90
C ALA A 12 -85.65 -50.24 -10.20
N LEU A 13 -85.11 -49.45 -9.25
CA LEU A 13 -84.68 -48.07 -9.49
C LEU A 13 -83.56 -47.96 -10.53
N ARG A 14 -82.63 -48.93 -10.53
CA ARG A 14 -81.53 -49.00 -11.52
C ARG A 14 -81.97 -49.47 -12.91
N THR A 15 -83.19 -49.99 -13.07
CA THR A 15 -83.70 -50.50 -14.35
C THR A 15 -84.73 -49.54 -14.95
N GLU A 16 -84.44 -48.96 -16.12
CA GLU A 16 -85.28 -47.93 -16.78
C GLU A 16 -86.77 -48.30 -16.82
N ARG A 17 -87.10 -49.54 -17.24
CA ARG A 17 -88.48 -50.03 -17.36
C ARG A 17 -89.24 -50.12 -16.03
N HIS A 18 -88.54 -50.28 -14.91
CA HIS A 18 -89.13 -50.53 -13.59
C HIS A 18 -88.98 -49.34 -12.61
N ARG A 19 -88.16 -48.35 -12.95
CA ARG A 19 -87.86 -47.18 -12.13
C ARG A 19 -89.08 -46.41 -11.68
N VAL A 20 -90.02 -46.11 -12.58
CA VAL A 20 -91.27 -45.39 -12.25
C VAL A 20 -92.13 -46.17 -11.26
N ASN A 21 -92.21 -47.49 -11.41
CA ASN A 21 -92.94 -48.33 -10.48
C ASN A 21 -92.26 -48.37 -9.10
N ALA A 22 -90.93 -48.43 -9.06
CA ALA A 22 -90.17 -48.36 -7.82
C ALA A 22 -90.39 -47.02 -7.10
N ILE A 23 -90.30 -45.89 -7.80
CA ILE A 23 -90.57 -44.55 -7.24
C ILE A 23 -92.00 -44.45 -6.68
N ASN A 24 -92.98 -44.99 -7.41
CA ASN A 24 -94.38 -45.03 -6.97
C ASN A 24 -94.60 -45.93 -5.74
N LEU A 25 -93.77 -46.94 -5.53
CA LEU A 25 -93.81 -47.76 -4.32
C LEU A 25 -93.18 -47.03 -3.14
N ILE A 26 -92.04 -46.37 -3.35
CA ILE A 26 -91.35 -45.57 -2.33
C ILE A 26 -92.25 -44.43 -1.83
N SER A 27 -92.97 -43.75 -2.72
CA SER A 27 -93.84 -42.62 -2.36
C SER A 27 -95.03 -43.01 -1.45
N LYS A 28 -95.39 -44.30 -1.38
CA LYS A 28 -96.45 -44.81 -0.51
C LYS A 28 -96.00 -45.07 0.93
N ILE A 29 -94.70 -45.08 1.19
CA ILE A 29 -94.15 -45.35 2.53
C ILE A 29 -94.02 -44.02 3.26
N ASN A 30 -94.89 -43.73 4.24
CA ASN A 30 -94.88 -42.48 5.00
C ASN A 30 -95.17 -42.71 6.50
N PRO A 31 -94.27 -42.32 7.43
CA PRO A 31 -92.94 -41.70 7.22
C PRO A 31 -91.93 -42.68 6.59
N LEU A 32 -90.86 -42.17 5.97
CA LEU A 32 -89.80 -43.02 5.42
C LEU A 32 -88.80 -43.32 6.55
N PRO A 33 -88.60 -44.59 6.95
CA PRO A 33 -87.61 -44.92 7.97
C PRO A 33 -86.18 -44.67 7.47
N GLN A 34 -85.29 -44.20 8.36
CA GLN A 34 -83.87 -43.96 8.07
C GLN A 34 -83.19 -45.16 7.43
N SER A 35 -83.43 -46.38 7.93
CA SER A 35 -82.86 -47.61 7.36
C SER A 35 -83.23 -47.85 5.89
N LEU A 36 -84.40 -47.38 5.44
CA LEU A 36 -84.82 -47.46 4.03
C LEU A 36 -84.21 -46.31 3.21
N ALA A 37 -84.07 -45.13 3.81
CA ALA A 37 -83.37 -44.00 3.19
C ALA A 37 -81.92 -44.38 2.87
N THR A 38 -81.19 -44.92 3.85
CA THR A 38 -79.82 -45.43 3.67
C THR A 38 -79.74 -46.51 2.60
N ALA A 39 -80.70 -47.45 2.58
CA ALA A 39 -80.69 -48.57 1.63
C ALA A 39 -80.94 -48.13 0.18
N TRP A 40 -81.70 -47.05 -0.05
CA TRP A 40 -82.14 -46.67 -1.40
C TRP A 40 -81.52 -45.41 -1.96
N ILE A 41 -80.91 -44.54 -1.14
CA ILE A 41 -80.43 -43.23 -1.61
C ILE A 41 -79.50 -43.37 -2.83
N ASN A 42 -78.53 -44.29 -2.78
CA ASN A 42 -77.61 -44.53 -3.89
C ASN A 42 -78.34 -44.97 -5.18
N ASP A 43 -79.39 -45.78 -5.05
CA ASP A 43 -80.17 -46.25 -6.19
C ASP A 43 -81.05 -45.13 -6.78
N ILE A 44 -81.55 -44.23 -5.93
CA ILE A 44 -82.32 -43.05 -6.33
C ILE A 44 -81.41 -42.02 -7.01
N VAL A 45 -80.20 -41.80 -6.50
CA VAL A 45 -79.18 -40.93 -7.12
C VAL A 45 -78.76 -41.48 -8.48
N TYR A 46 -78.46 -42.78 -8.57
CA TYR A 46 -78.20 -43.45 -9.85
C TYR A 46 -79.36 -43.29 -10.83
N ALA A 47 -80.60 -43.41 -10.34
CA ALA A 47 -81.78 -43.20 -11.15
C ALA A 47 -81.86 -41.75 -11.68
N LEU A 48 -81.50 -40.74 -10.88
CA LEU A 48 -81.46 -39.34 -11.32
C LEU A 48 -80.42 -39.14 -12.45
N ASP A 49 -79.21 -39.66 -12.27
CA ASP A 49 -78.10 -39.47 -13.21
C ASP A 49 -78.32 -40.15 -14.57
N THR A 50 -79.03 -41.27 -14.58
CA THR A 50 -79.26 -42.08 -15.78
C THR A 50 -80.61 -41.83 -16.45
N GLU A 51 -81.51 -41.07 -15.81
CA GLU A 51 -82.81 -40.76 -16.38
C GLU A 51 -82.70 -39.66 -17.44
N THR A 52 -83.40 -39.83 -18.56
CA THR A 52 -83.44 -38.86 -19.66
C THR A 52 -84.82 -38.20 -19.78
N GLY A 53 -85.87 -38.85 -19.29
CA GLY A 53 -87.24 -38.32 -19.30
C GLY A 53 -87.46 -37.25 -18.22
N ALA A 54 -87.84 -36.04 -18.63
CA ALA A 54 -88.07 -34.91 -17.73
C ALA A 54 -89.11 -35.20 -16.63
N TYR A 55 -90.20 -35.91 -16.96
CA TYR A 55 -91.22 -36.30 -15.99
C TYR A 55 -90.70 -37.29 -14.94
N ASN A 56 -89.88 -38.26 -15.36
CA ASN A 56 -89.32 -39.25 -14.44
C ASN A 56 -88.28 -38.59 -13.52
N LYS A 57 -87.39 -37.73 -14.06
CA LYS A 57 -86.48 -36.91 -13.24
C LYS A 57 -87.23 -36.11 -12.19
N PHE A 58 -88.36 -35.51 -12.56
CA PHE A 58 -89.22 -34.79 -11.63
C PHE A 58 -89.73 -35.69 -10.49
N GLN A 59 -90.21 -36.91 -10.79
CA GLN A 59 -90.64 -37.84 -9.75
C GLN A 59 -89.49 -38.30 -8.86
N ILE A 60 -88.28 -38.45 -9.40
CA ILE A 60 -87.06 -38.79 -8.65
C ILE A 60 -86.68 -37.65 -7.71
N LEU A 61 -86.60 -36.41 -8.22
CA LEU A 61 -86.35 -35.21 -7.42
C LEU A 61 -87.39 -35.04 -6.31
N LYS A 62 -88.66 -35.38 -6.56
CA LYS A 62 -89.69 -35.37 -5.52
C LYS A 62 -89.34 -36.30 -4.34
N GLN A 63 -88.87 -37.51 -4.63
CA GLN A 63 -88.47 -38.45 -3.58
C GLN A 63 -87.17 -38.02 -2.90
N LEU A 64 -86.22 -37.48 -3.65
CA LEU A 64 -84.98 -36.91 -3.09
C LEU A 64 -85.26 -35.71 -2.18
N LYS A 65 -86.18 -34.81 -2.54
CA LYS A 65 -86.61 -33.70 -1.69
C LYS A 65 -87.17 -34.20 -0.36
N ARG A 66 -88.03 -35.21 -0.44
CA ARG A 66 -88.60 -35.85 0.75
C ARG A 66 -87.52 -36.52 1.61
N LEU A 67 -86.58 -37.21 0.99
CA LEU A 67 -85.44 -37.85 1.65
C LEU A 67 -84.55 -36.82 2.34
N ALA A 68 -84.15 -35.75 1.64
CA ALA A 68 -83.34 -34.68 2.19
C ALA A 68 -84.03 -33.97 3.36
N GLN A 69 -85.35 -33.80 3.29
CA GLN A 69 -86.12 -33.18 4.37
C GLN A 69 -86.26 -34.08 5.61
N GLU A 70 -86.46 -35.39 5.43
CA GLU A 70 -86.66 -36.33 6.56
C GLU A 70 -85.31 -36.85 7.13
N HIS A 71 -84.30 -37.02 6.28
CA HIS A 71 -83.00 -37.68 6.55
C HIS A 71 -81.86 -36.99 5.77
N PRO A 72 -81.51 -35.73 6.12
CA PRO A 72 -80.54 -34.92 5.38
C PRO A 72 -79.14 -35.55 5.30
N SER A 73 -78.67 -36.18 6.39
CA SER A 73 -77.38 -36.88 6.47
C SER A 73 -77.22 -37.99 5.43
N GLU A 74 -78.26 -38.80 5.25
CA GLU A 74 -78.28 -39.90 4.27
C GLU A 74 -78.32 -39.35 2.84
N ALA A 75 -78.94 -38.19 2.65
CA ALA A 75 -79.13 -37.57 1.34
C ALA A 75 -77.88 -36.85 0.80
N VAL A 76 -76.81 -36.68 1.59
CA VAL A 76 -75.55 -36.05 1.16
C VAL A 76 -75.00 -36.64 -0.14
N VAL A 77 -75.11 -37.97 -0.33
CA VAL A 77 -74.62 -38.64 -1.55
C VAL A 77 -75.32 -38.15 -2.82
N ALA A 78 -76.50 -37.53 -2.69
CA ALA A 78 -77.23 -36.95 -3.82
C ALA A 78 -76.74 -35.57 -4.24
N VAL A 79 -75.95 -34.88 -3.40
CA VAL A 79 -75.54 -33.49 -3.62
C VAL A 79 -74.85 -33.27 -4.98
N PRO A 80 -73.87 -34.07 -5.42
CA PRO A 80 -73.20 -33.84 -6.72
C PRO A 80 -74.18 -33.95 -7.90
N SER A 81 -75.01 -35.00 -7.91
CA SER A 81 -75.99 -35.26 -8.98
C SER A 81 -77.10 -34.19 -9.02
N VAL A 82 -77.57 -33.73 -7.85
CA VAL A 82 -78.58 -32.68 -7.75
C VAL A 82 -77.99 -31.32 -8.15
N ALA A 83 -76.80 -30.97 -7.66
CA ALA A 83 -76.11 -29.73 -8.04
C ALA A 83 -75.87 -29.66 -9.56
N LYS A 84 -75.42 -30.78 -10.17
CA LYS A 84 -75.25 -30.89 -11.61
C LYS A 84 -76.56 -30.69 -12.38
N GLU A 85 -77.66 -31.29 -11.94
CA GLU A 85 -78.97 -31.12 -12.59
C GLU A 85 -79.45 -29.67 -12.49
N VAL A 86 -79.34 -29.04 -11.32
CA VAL A 86 -79.69 -27.63 -11.13
C VAL A 86 -78.82 -26.72 -12.01
N ASN A 87 -77.51 -26.96 -12.05
CA ASN A 87 -76.60 -26.18 -12.89
C ASN A 87 -76.92 -26.33 -14.39
N ASN A 88 -77.31 -27.51 -14.86
CA ASN A 88 -77.75 -27.70 -16.24
C ASN A 88 -79.04 -26.91 -16.54
N GLU A 89 -80.03 -26.98 -15.64
CA GLU A 89 -81.30 -26.26 -15.82
C GLU A 89 -81.12 -24.74 -15.71
N LEU A 90 -80.28 -24.23 -14.81
CA LEU A 90 -79.94 -22.81 -14.70
C LEU A 90 -79.27 -22.28 -15.97
N ARG A 91 -78.34 -23.03 -16.57
CA ARG A 91 -77.71 -22.64 -17.85
C ARG A 91 -78.71 -22.57 -19.00
N ASN A 92 -79.67 -23.49 -19.02
CA ASN A 92 -80.69 -23.55 -20.06
C ASN A 92 -81.78 -22.48 -19.87
N SER A 93 -81.95 -21.95 -18.66
CA SER A 93 -83.04 -21.03 -18.28
C SER A 93 -82.59 -19.57 -18.16
N ALA A 94 -81.42 -19.19 -18.70
CA ALA A 94 -80.81 -17.87 -18.50
C ALA A 94 -81.68 -16.66 -18.94
N GLU A 95 -82.77 -16.89 -19.69
CA GLU A 95 -83.71 -15.85 -20.17
C GLU A 95 -85.14 -15.98 -19.59
N GLU A 96 -85.44 -17.01 -18.80
CA GLU A 96 -86.78 -17.28 -18.26
C GLU A 96 -86.87 -17.01 -16.74
N ASP A 97 -88.08 -16.74 -16.25
CA ASP A 97 -88.33 -16.56 -14.81
C ASP A 97 -88.04 -17.87 -14.06
N LEU A 98 -86.86 -17.92 -13.41
CA LEU A 98 -86.35 -19.07 -12.68
C LEU A 98 -87.34 -19.60 -11.62
N SER A 99 -88.17 -18.72 -11.05
CA SER A 99 -89.15 -19.11 -10.02
C SER A 99 -90.22 -20.07 -10.54
N SER A 100 -90.43 -20.11 -11.87
CA SER A 100 -91.37 -21.02 -12.53
C SER A 100 -90.79 -22.41 -12.82
N ASN A 101 -89.46 -22.57 -12.80
CA ASN A 101 -88.81 -23.84 -13.08
C ASN A 101 -88.83 -24.74 -11.83
N THR A 102 -89.83 -25.62 -11.78
CA THR A 102 -90.04 -26.48 -10.61
C THR A 102 -88.86 -27.43 -10.33
N LYS A 103 -88.07 -27.80 -11.34
CA LYS A 103 -86.88 -28.64 -11.11
C LYS A 103 -85.77 -27.86 -10.41
N VAL A 104 -85.53 -26.62 -10.81
CA VAL A 104 -84.57 -25.72 -10.17
C VAL A 104 -85.00 -25.46 -8.73
N ASN A 105 -86.28 -25.16 -8.49
CA ASN A 105 -86.80 -24.95 -7.13
C ASN A 105 -86.63 -26.19 -6.25
N TRP A 106 -87.04 -27.38 -6.73
CA TRP A 106 -86.91 -28.61 -5.95
C TRP A 106 -85.45 -29.02 -5.72
N GLY A 107 -84.59 -28.85 -6.73
CA GLY A 107 -83.15 -29.10 -6.60
C GLY A 107 -82.51 -28.17 -5.58
N THR A 108 -82.88 -26.89 -5.60
CA THR A 108 -82.44 -25.87 -4.62
C THR A 108 -82.90 -26.24 -3.21
N GLU A 109 -84.18 -26.59 -3.03
CA GLU A 109 -84.71 -27.04 -1.73
C GLU A 109 -84.03 -28.33 -1.23
N ILE A 110 -83.75 -29.30 -2.11
CA ILE A 110 -83.00 -30.51 -1.74
C ILE A 110 -81.64 -30.14 -1.16
N LEU A 111 -80.87 -29.34 -1.88
CA LEU A 111 -79.53 -28.93 -1.48
C LEU A 111 -79.55 -28.10 -0.19
N GLN A 112 -80.55 -27.23 -0.04
CA GLN A 112 -80.76 -26.45 1.17
C GLN A 112 -81.10 -27.32 2.38
N TYR A 113 -82.03 -28.28 2.26
CA TYR A 113 -82.34 -29.20 3.36
C TYR A 113 -81.13 -30.01 3.80
N ILE A 114 -80.28 -30.43 2.85
CA ILE A 114 -79.03 -31.15 3.17
C ILE A 114 -78.05 -30.22 3.90
N LEU A 115 -77.84 -29.01 3.41
CA LEU A 115 -76.93 -28.03 4.02
C LEU A 115 -77.37 -27.62 5.44
N GLU A 116 -78.65 -27.36 5.65
CA GLU A 116 -79.20 -26.99 6.95
C GLU A 116 -79.26 -28.17 7.92
N GLY A 117 -79.37 -29.39 7.39
CA GLY A 117 -79.52 -30.62 8.17
C GLY A 117 -78.23 -31.39 8.44
N THR A 118 -77.07 -30.88 8.02
CA THR A 118 -75.75 -31.52 8.22
C THR A 118 -74.70 -30.51 8.68
N ASP A 119 -73.83 -30.92 9.60
CA ASP A 119 -72.69 -30.09 10.01
C ASP A 119 -71.56 -30.16 8.96
N ALA A 120 -70.75 -29.10 8.86
CA ALA A 120 -69.59 -29.05 7.97
C ALA A 120 -68.59 -30.16 8.30
N SER A 121 -68.41 -30.50 9.58
CA SER A 121 -67.54 -31.60 10.00
C SER A 121 -68.08 -32.99 9.66
N GLU A 122 -69.40 -33.14 9.41
CA GLU A 122 -70.02 -34.44 9.17
C GLU A 122 -69.84 -34.92 7.72
N ALA A 123 -69.77 -33.99 6.76
CA ALA A 123 -69.62 -34.36 5.35
C ALA A 123 -69.03 -33.25 4.47
N ARG A 124 -67.92 -33.59 3.77
CA ARG A 124 -67.42 -32.86 2.60
C ARG A 124 -68.24 -33.23 1.36
N PHE A 125 -68.65 -32.24 0.58
CA PHE A 125 -69.39 -32.49 -0.65
C PHE A 125 -68.42 -32.65 -1.84
N ASP A 126 -68.46 -33.80 -2.50
CA ASP A 126 -67.67 -34.08 -3.71
C ASP A 126 -68.30 -33.42 -4.95
N ILE A 127 -68.33 -32.08 -4.95
CA ILE A 127 -68.89 -31.29 -6.04
C ILE A 127 -67.74 -30.66 -6.82
N HIS A 128 -67.73 -30.87 -8.13
CA HIS A 128 -66.82 -30.14 -8.99
C HIS A 128 -67.23 -28.67 -9.04
N PRO A 129 -66.31 -27.69 -8.87
CA PRO A 129 -66.64 -26.26 -8.96
C PRO A 129 -67.40 -25.85 -10.23
N ARG A 130 -67.25 -26.60 -11.34
CA ARG A 130 -67.97 -26.37 -12.60
C ARG A 130 -69.48 -26.60 -12.50
N ASP A 131 -69.90 -27.46 -11.58
CA ASP A 131 -71.31 -27.76 -11.29
C ASP A 131 -71.95 -26.72 -10.36
N ILE A 132 -71.17 -25.79 -9.82
CA ILE A 132 -71.67 -24.67 -9.00
C ILE A 132 -71.61 -23.34 -9.77
N ASN A 133 -70.83 -23.26 -10.84
CA ASN A 133 -70.66 -22.01 -11.60
C ASN A 133 -71.97 -21.40 -12.11
N ALA A 134 -72.97 -22.19 -12.52
CA ALA A 134 -74.25 -21.62 -12.94
C ALA A 134 -75.07 -21.03 -11.79
N PHE A 135 -74.94 -21.56 -10.58
CA PHE A 135 -75.56 -20.96 -9.39
C PHE A 135 -75.08 -19.53 -9.23
N LEU A 136 -73.75 -19.34 -9.30
CA LEU A 136 -73.11 -18.04 -9.11
C LEU A 136 -73.32 -17.09 -10.30
N ASN A 137 -73.28 -17.60 -11.54
CA ASN A 137 -73.30 -16.76 -12.73
C ASN A 137 -74.71 -16.43 -13.26
N TYR A 138 -75.67 -17.35 -13.08
CA TYR A 138 -77.00 -17.24 -13.69
C TYR A 138 -78.14 -17.32 -12.65
N GLY A 139 -77.85 -17.75 -11.43
CA GLY A 139 -78.84 -17.88 -10.38
C GLY A 139 -79.26 -16.54 -9.77
N GLY A 140 -80.50 -16.49 -9.26
CA GLY A 140 -80.97 -15.41 -8.37
C GLY A 140 -80.23 -15.41 -7.02
N SER A 141 -80.54 -14.46 -6.14
CA SER A 141 -79.86 -14.30 -4.84
C SER A 141 -79.86 -15.55 -3.98
N GLU A 142 -80.99 -16.27 -3.92
CA GLU A 142 -81.11 -17.54 -3.17
C GLU A 142 -80.19 -18.62 -3.75
N HIS A 143 -80.09 -18.70 -5.08
CA HIS A 143 -79.21 -19.66 -5.76
C HIS A 143 -77.74 -19.31 -5.58
N ARG A 144 -77.37 -18.02 -5.61
CA ARG A 144 -75.98 -17.58 -5.36
C ARG A 144 -75.58 -17.83 -3.91
N SER A 145 -76.45 -17.50 -2.96
CA SER A 145 -76.29 -17.82 -1.53
C SER A 145 -76.04 -19.32 -1.34
N LEU A 146 -76.89 -20.17 -1.92
CA LEU A 146 -76.72 -21.62 -1.90
C LEU A 146 -75.42 -22.08 -2.58
N GLY A 147 -75.09 -21.51 -3.73
CA GLY A 147 -73.88 -21.79 -4.49
C GLY A 147 -72.61 -21.55 -3.67
N TYR A 148 -72.54 -20.43 -2.94
CA TYR A 148 -71.40 -20.16 -2.05
C TYR A 148 -71.33 -21.19 -0.91
N ARG A 149 -72.44 -21.52 -0.23
CA ARG A 149 -72.44 -22.56 0.81
C ARG A 149 -71.95 -23.92 0.27
N LEU A 150 -72.38 -24.30 -0.94
CA LEU A 150 -71.92 -25.53 -1.59
C LEU A 150 -70.41 -25.50 -1.92
N LEU A 151 -69.87 -24.34 -2.33
CA LEU A 151 -68.42 -24.17 -2.49
C LEU A 151 -67.69 -24.36 -1.16
N GLY A 152 -68.20 -23.74 -0.09
CA GLY A 152 -67.67 -23.89 1.27
C GLY A 152 -67.58 -25.35 1.70
N ARG A 153 -68.68 -26.10 1.52
CA ARG A 153 -68.74 -27.54 1.84
C ARG A 153 -67.90 -28.44 0.94
N SER A 154 -67.50 -27.98 -0.24
CA SER A 154 -66.57 -28.74 -1.09
C SER A 154 -65.12 -28.64 -0.60
N ALA A 155 -64.74 -27.50 -0.01
CA ALA A 155 -63.40 -27.20 0.53
C ALA A 155 -62.21 -27.59 -0.39
N THR A 156 -62.43 -27.73 -1.70
CA THR A 156 -61.36 -28.01 -2.67
C THR A 156 -60.47 -26.77 -2.84
N PRO A 157 -59.20 -26.91 -3.27
CA PRO A 157 -58.34 -25.75 -3.52
C PRO A 157 -58.94 -24.73 -4.49
N GLU A 158 -59.65 -25.19 -5.52
CA GLU A 158 -60.33 -24.30 -6.48
C GLU A 158 -61.53 -23.58 -5.84
N ALA A 159 -62.31 -24.27 -5.01
CA ALA A 159 -63.43 -23.65 -4.30
C ALA A 159 -62.95 -22.63 -3.25
N VAL A 160 -61.92 -22.98 -2.47
CA VAL A 160 -61.31 -22.09 -1.48
C VAL A 160 -60.75 -20.85 -2.16
N ARG A 161 -59.99 -20.97 -3.26
CA ARG A 161 -59.50 -19.80 -4.01
C ARG A 161 -60.61 -18.89 -4.49
N LYS A 162 -61.72 -19.49 -4.94
CA LYS A 162 -62.87 -18.73 -5.40
C LYS A 162 -63.52 -17.98 -4.22
N LEU A 163 -63.64 -18.64 -3.08
CA LEU A 163 -64.11 -17.99 -1.86
C LEU A 163 -63.15 -16.87 -1.44
N THR A 164 -61.85 -17.09 -1.35
CA THR A 164 -60.92 -16.08 -0.80
C THR A 164 -60.59 -14.92 -1.75
N ARG A 165 -60.81 -15.07 -3.07
CA ARG A 165 -60.43 -14.04 -4.07
C ARG A 165 -61.60 -13.31 -4.72
N ASP A 166 -62.82 -13.85 -4.67
CA ASP A 166 -63.98 -13.16 -5.24
C ASP A 166 -64.34 -11.95 -4.35
N ASP A 167 -64.36 -10.76 -4.95
CA ASP A 167 -64.91 -9.57 -4.30
C ASP A 167 -66.43 -9.64 -4.33
N ILE A 168 -67.05 -9.88 -3.17
CA ILE A 168 -68.50 -9.98 -3.02
C ILE A 168 -69.14 -8.69 -2.47
N SER A 169 -68.39 -7.58 -2.38
CA SER A 169 -68.86 -6.34 -1.76
C SER A 169 -70.10 -5.71 -2.43
N TYR A 170 -70.40 -6.10 -3.67
CA TYR A 170 -71.57 -5.65 -4.43
C TYR A 170 -72.79 -6.59 -4.36
N GLU A 171 -72.68 -7.72 -3.66
CA GLU A 171 -73.77 -8.69 -3.53
C GLU A 171 -74.81 -8.27 -2.47
N LEU A 172 -75.96 -8.95 -2.50
CA LEU A 172 -77.01 -8.75 -1.49
C LEU A 172 -76.60 -9.34 -0.14
N GLU A 173 -77.07 -8.73 0.96
CA GLU A 173 -76.74 -9.13 2.35
C GLU A 173 -76.91 -10.63 2.62
N LEU A 174 -77.97 -11.24 2.07
CA LEU A 174 -78.20 -12.69 2.15
C LEU A 174 -77.03 -13.50 1.55
N VAL A 175 -76.53 -13.08 0.38
CA VAL A 175 -75.43 -13.76 -0.32
C VAL A 175 -74.12 -13.56 0.42
N VAL A 176 -73.88 -12.34 0.92
CA VAL A 176 -72.70 -12.01 1.75
C VAL A 176 -72.67 -12.88 3.01
N SER A 177 -73.79 -12.98 3.75
CA SER A 177 -73.90 -13.83 4.94
C SER A 177 -73.62 -15.30 4.63
N SER A 178 -74.18 -15.82 3.53
CA SER A 178 -73.94 -17.21 3.11
C SER A 178 -72.50 -17.45 2.64
N TYR A 179 -71.85 -16.45 2.06
CA TYR A 179 -70.45 -16.52 1.69
C TYR A 179 -69.55 -16.56 2.94
N GLU A 180 -69.82 -15.73 3.97
CA GLU A 180 -69.07 -15.78 5.23
C GLU A 180 -69.22 -17.14 5.92
N GLU A 181 -70.43 -17.69 5.93
CA GLU A 181 -70.68 -19.04 6.42
C GLU A 181 -70.00 -20.12 5.57
N ALA A 182 -69.92 -19.93 4.25
CA ALA A 182 -69.19 -20.85 3.37
C ALA A 182 -67.69 -20.88 3.68
N ILE A 183 -67.09 -19.74 4.02
CA ILE A 183 -65.69 -19.72 4.45
C ILE A 183 -65.54 -20.46 5.78
N LYS A 184 -66.44 -20.24 6.75
CA LYS A 184 -66.44 -20.99 8.03
C LYS A 184 -66.58 -22.49 7.82
N ASP A 185 -67.46 -22.91 6.92
CA ASP A 185 -67.63 -24.32 6.53
C ASP A 185 -66.31 -24.87 5.96
N ALA A 186 -65.67 -24.14 5.04
CA ALA A 186 -64.40 -24.54 4.45
C ALA A 186 -63.28 -24.65 5.50
N CYS A 187 -63.17 -23.67 6.40
CA CYS A 187 -62.22 -23.70 7.52
C CYS A 187 -62.44 -24.93 8.42
N THR A 188 -63.70 -25.19 8.81
CA THR A 188 -64.07 -26.32 9.67
C THR A 188 -63.69 -27.65 9.01
N ILE A 189 -64.02 -27.81 7.73
CA ILE A 189 -63.70 -29.01 6.96
C ILE A 189 -62.19 -29.21 6.87
N VAL A 190 -61.44 -28.17 6.47
CA VAL A 190 -59.99 -28.27 6.32
C VAL A 190 -59.31 -28.60 7.65
N LEU A 191 -59.72 -27.98 8.76
CA LEU A 191 -59.16 -28.28 10.09
C LEU A 191 -59.49 -29.69 10.59
N ASP A 192 -60.73 -30.16 10.38
CA ASP A 192 -61.13 -31.52 10.76
C ASP A 192 -60.31 -32.56 9.99
N PHE A 193 -60.07 -32.33 8.70
CA PHE A 193 -59.22 -33.21 7.89
C PHE A 193 -57.73 -33.17 8.26
N LEU A 194 -57.24 -32.05 8.78
CA LEU A 194 -55.88 -32.00 9.34
C LEU A 194 -55.79 -32.71 10.69
N SER A 195 -56.90 -32.87 11.40
CA SER A 195 -56.97 -33.51 12.72
C SER A 195 -57.21 -35.02 12.65
N ASN A 196 -57.85 -35.52 11.57
CA ASN A 196 -58.21 -36.92 11.38
C ASN A 196 -57.29 -37.62 10.37
N ASP A 197 -56.47 -38.56 10.83
CA ASP A 197 -55.35 -39.20 10.10
C ASP A 197 -55.77 -40.14 8.93
N GLU A 198 -57.08 -40.30 8.62
CA GLU A 198 -57.56 -41.44 7.82
C GLU A 198 -58.11 -41.18 6.40
N ASN A 199 -58.41 -39.95 5.91
CA ASN A 199 -59.36 -39.86 4.76
C ASN A 199 -59.23 -38.82 3.62
N ILE A 200 -58.10 -38.13 3.38
CA ILE A 200 -57.91 -37.36 2.11
C ILE A 200 -56.48 -37.49 1.58
N THR A 201 -56.29 -37.40 0.26
CA THR A 201 -54.98 -37.11 -0.35
C THR A 201 -54.44 -35.80 0.20
N THR A 202 -53.49 -35.93 1.12
CA THR A 202 -52.89 -34.93 1.99
C THR A 202 -52.55 -33.59 1.29
N THR A 203 -52.23 -33.62 -0.01
CA THR A 203 -51.90 -32.44 -0.83
C THR A 203 -53.07 -31.44 -1.01
N GLU A 204 -54.29 -31.87 -1.34
CA GLU A 204 -55.41 -30.93 -1.56
C GLU A 204 -55.78 -30.18 -0.28
N THR A 205 -55.84 -30.88 0.85
CA THR A 205 -56.16 -30.29 2.15
C THR A 205 -55.11 -29.24 2.54
N ILE A 206 -53.82 -29.53 2.32
CA ILE A 206 -52.73 -28.61 2.63
C ILE A 206 -52.76 -27.36 1.73
N VAL A 207 -53.09 -27.50 0.45
CA VAL A 207 -53.25 -26.35 -0.46
C VAL A 207 -54.49 -25.52 -0.08
N SER A 208 -55.61 -26.15 0.24
CA SER A 208 -56.79 -25.44 0.75
C SER A 208 -56.47 -24.70 2.06
N PHE A 209 -55.71 -25.33 2.95
CA PHE A 209 -55.25 -24.71 4.19
C PHE A 209 -54.41 -23.46 3.94
N SER A 210 -53.44 -23.52 3.01
CA SER A 210 -52.57 -22.37 2.72
C SER A 210 -53.33 -21.18 2.13
N GLU A 211 -54.31 -21.43 1.26
CA GLU A 211 -55.14 -20.40 0.64
C GLU A 211 -56.09 -19.75 1.67
N LEU A 212 -56.64 -20.52 2.62
CA LEU A 212 -57.44 -19.97 3.73
C LEU A 212 -56.58 -19.18 4.72
N TYR A 213 -55.39 -19.69 5.03
CA TYR A 213 -54.45 -19.08 5.96
C TYR A 213 -53.90 -17.75 5.41
N SER A 214 -53.47 -17.73 4.14
CA SER A 214 -52.94 -16.52 3.48
C SER A 214 -54.00 -15.44 3.22
N ALA A 215 -55.29 -15.81 3.23
CA ALA A 215 -56.40 -14.88 3.16
C ALA A 215 -56.82 -14.32 4.54
N ASP A 216 -56.10 -14.66 5.61
CA ASP A 216 -56.37 -14.22 7.00
C ASP A 216 -57.77 -14.62 7.49
N VAL A 217 -58.30 -15.75 7.02
CA VAL A 217 -59.63 -16.26 7.45
C VAL A 217 -59.51 -17.49 8.35
N LEU A 218 -58.32 -18.07 8.47
CA LEU A 218 -58.04 -19.22 9.29
C LEU A 218 -56.92 -18.90 10.30
N GLU A 219 -57.22 -19.00 11.59
CA GLU A 219 -56.25 -18.90 12.68
C GLU A 219 -55.97 -20.30 13.28
N PRO A 220 -55.04 -21.09 12.70
CA PRO A 220 -54.68 -22.41 13.21
C PRO A 220 -53.90 -22.30 14.51
N ASP A 221 -54.05 -23.31 15.37
CA ASP A 221 -53.16 -23.47 16.52
C ASP A 221 -51.77 -23.98 16.11
N SER A 222 -50.83 -23.95 17.06
CA SER A 222 -49.46 -24.38 16.82
C SER A 222 -49.34 -25.86 16.46
N GLN A 223 -50.25 -26.71 16.95
CA GLN A 223 -50.24 -28.16 16.69
C GLN A 223 -50.62 -28.44 15.24
N THR A 224 -51.61 -27.73 14.73
CA THR A 224 -52.07 -27.82 13.34
C THR A 224 -50.97 -27.38 12.38
N LEU A 225 -50.29 -26.25 12.66
CA LEU A 225 -49.16 -25.79 11.84
C LEU A 225 -47.98 -26.77 11.86
N GLU A 226 -47.70 -27.40 13.01
CA GLU A 226 -46.70 -28.46 13.12
C GLU A 226 -47.08 -29.70 12.31
N TYR A 227 -48.34 -30.13 12.35
CA TYR A 227 -48.84 -31.23 11.54
C TYR A 227 -48.71 -30.93 10.04
N VAL A 228 -49.18 -29.76 9.60
CA VAL A 228 -49.06 -29.30 8.20
C VAL A 228 -47.60 -29.28 7.75
N ARG A 229 -46.68 -28.76 8.58
CA ARG A 229 -45.24 -28.78 8.30
C ARG A 229 -44.72 -30.20 8.09
N ASN A 230 -45.04 -31.12 8.98
CA ASN A 230 -44.57 -32.51 8.90
C ASN A 230 -45.12 -33.23 7.66
N GLN A 231 -46.40 -32.98 7.32
CA GLN A 231 -46.99 -33.53 6.11
C GLN A 231 -46.39 -32.92 4.84
N LEU A 232 -46.12 -31.61 4.80
CA LEU A 232 -45.42 -30.96 3.68
C LEU A 232 -44.06 -31.60 3.41
N LEU A 233 -43.26 -31.83 4.46
CA LEU A 233 -41.96 -32.48 4.34
C LEU A 233 -42.09 -33.93 3.82
N ASN A 234 -43.06 -34.68 4.34
CA ASN A 234 -43.30 -36.06 3.90
C ASN A 234 -43.73 -36.12 2.43
N LEU A 235 -44.69 -35.28 2.03
CA LEU A 235 -45.20 -35.22 0.66
C LEU A 235 -44.14 -34.78 -0.33
N LEU A 236 -43.30 -33.80 0.01
CA LEU A 236 -42.20 -33.36 -0.86
C LEU A 236 -41.16 -34.47 -1.08
N ARG A 237 -41.03 -35.43 -0.16
CA ARG A 237 -40.16 -36.61 -0.34
C ARG A 237 -40.80 -37.71 -1.18
N THR A 238 -42.13 -37.85 -1.14
CA THR A 238 -42.83 -38.99 -1.75
C THR A 238 -43.57 -38.68 -3.06
N GLU A 239 -43.98 -37.42 -3.30
CA GLU A 239 -44.85 -37.01 -4.41
C GLU A 239 -44.20 -35.99 -5.37
N ASP A 240 -43.57 -36.48 -6.43
CA ASP A 240 -42.94 -35.63 -7.46
C ASP A 240 -43.97 -34.80 -8.29
N ARG A 241 -45.17 -35.34 -8.54
CA ARG A 241 -46.17 -34.69 -9.43
C ARG A 241 -46.73 -33.37 -8.91
N ASN A 242 -46.66 -33.13 -7.60
CA ASN A 242 -47.25 -31.97 -6.93
C ASN A 242 -46.22 -31.01 -6.32
N GLU A 243 -44.91 -31.24 -6.54
CA GLU A 243 -43.81 -30.48 -5.92
C GLU A 243 -44.04 -28.96 -6.01
N LYS A 244 -44.37 -28.45 -7.20
CA LYS A 244 -44.57 -27.01 -7.44
C LYS A 244 -45.70 -26.41 -6.58
N GLN A 245 -46.79 -27.15 -6.35
CA GLN A 245 -47.92 -26.70 -5.54
C GLN A 245 -47.57 -26.74 -4.05
N LEU A 246 -46.87 -27.78 -3.60
CA LEU A 246 -46.42 -27.90 -2.21
C LEU A 246 -45.38 -26.83 -1.86
N LEU A 247 -44.48 -26.50 -2.79
CA LEU A 247 -43.53 -25.40 -2.62
C LEU A 247 -44.23 -24.03 -2.58
N SER A 248 -45.33 -23.81 -3.31
CA SER A 248 -46.11 -22.57 -3.20
C SER A 248 -46.83 -22.45 -1.84
N VAL A 249 -47.27 -23.58 -1.27
CA VAL A 249 -47.82 -23.59 0.10
C VAL A 249 -46.78 -23.09 1.12
N ILE A 250 -45.54 -23.56 1.03
CA ILE A 250 -44.45 -23.09 1.90
C ILE A 250 -44.26 -21.58 1.79
N VAL A 251 -44.29 -21.05 0.57
CA VAL A 251 -44.19 -19.60 0.30
C VAL A 251 -45.34 -18.83 0.97
N GLU A 252 -46.58 -19.27 0.78
CA GLU A 252 -47.77 -18.60 1.31
C GLU A 252 -47.76 -18.58 2.84
N ILE A 253 -47.53 -19.73 3.49
CA ILE A 253 -47.52 -19.82 4.95
C ILE A 253 -46.31 -19.05 5.54
N SER A 254 -45.13 -19.14 4.91
CA SER A 254 -43.92 -18.49 5.43
C SER A 254 -43.96 -16.96 5.37
N LYS A 255 -44.75 -16.38 4.45
CA LYS A 255 -44.96 -14.93 4.37
C LYS A 255 -45.75 -14.41 5.57
N GLU A 256 -46.81 -15.13 5.94
CA GLU A 256 -47.69 -14.73 7.04
C GLU A 256 -47.18 -15.20 8.41
N ASN A 257 -46.37 -16.27 8.47
CA ASN A 257 -45.87 -16.85 9.72
C ASN A 257 -44.34 -17.02 9.76
N LYS A 258 -43.67 -16.10 10.47
CA LYS A 258 -42.20 -16.12 10.64
C LYS A 258 -41.70 -17.33 11.42
N ASP A 259 -42.47 -17.83 12.39
CA ASP A 259 -42.09 -18.99 13.19
C ASP A 259 -42.16 -20.28 12.35
N PHE A 260 -43.19 -20.41 11.53
CA PHE A 260 -43.27 -21.49 10.54
C PHE A 260 -42.07 -21.45 9.58
N ALA A 261 -41.77 -20.28 9.00
CA ALA A 261 -40.64 -20.08 8.11
C ALA A 261 -39.32 -20.48 8.78
N LYS A 262 -39.13 -20.07 10.05
CA LYS A 262 -37.96 -20.42 10.85
C LYS A 262 -37.83 -21.93 11.02
N VAL A 263 -38.89 -22.60 11.48
CA VAL A 263 -38.80 -24.04 11.78
C VAL A 263 -38.66 -24.89 10.52
N ILE A 264 -39.39 -24.57 9.44
CA ILE A 264 -39.26 -25.32 8.19
C ILE A 264 -37.88 -25.08 7.53
N GLY A 265 -37.31 -23.88 7.67
CA GLY A 265 -35.94 -23.59 7.27
C GLY A 265 -34.91 -24.38 8.09
N GLU A 266 -35.07 -24.46 9.42
CA GLU A 266 -34.20 -25.26 10.28
C GLU A 266 -34.25 -26.76 9.97
N GLU A 267 -35.44 -27.30 9.69
CA GLU A 267 -35.57 -28.69 9.24
C GLU A 267 -34.93 -28.90 7.88
N ALA A 268 -35.13 -28.00 6.90
CA ALA A 268 -34.45 -28.10 5.61
C ALA A 268 -32.92 -28.12 5.75
N PHE A 269 -32.35 -27.30 6.64
CA PHE A 269 -30.91 -27.35 6.95
C PHE A 269 -30.45 -28.64 7.64
N LYS A 270 -31.33 -29.41 8.30
CA LYS A 270 -30.99 -30.74 8.82
C LYS A 270 -31.04 -31.80 7.71
N LEU A 271 -31.90 -31.61 6.71
CA LEU A 271 -32.03 -32.51 5.58
C LEU A 271 -30.85 -32.43 4.60
N LEU A 272 -30.09 -31.34 4.63
CA LEU A 272 -28.82 -31.25 3.90
C LEU A 272 -27.80 -32.30 4.38
N ASP A 273 -27.85 -32.68 5.65
CA ASP A 273 -27.03 -33.76 6.23
C ASP A 273 -27.54 -35.17 5.85
N GLY A 274 -28.65 -35.27 5.10
CA GLY A 274 -29.33 -36.50 4.70
C GLY A 274 -28.81 -37.14 3.40
N ASP A 275 -29.64 -37.98 2.77
CA ASP A 275 -29.33 -38.56 1.45
C ASP A 275 -29.57 -37.56 0.30
N SER A 276 -29.23 -37.94 -0.94
CA SER A 276 -29.38 -37.06 -2.11
C SER A 276 -30.82 -36.63 -2.38
N SER A 277 -31.81 -37.44 -2.00
CA SER A 277 -33.23 -37.10 -2.16
C SER A 277 -33.64 -36.05 -1.12
N ASP A 278 -33.21 -36.23 0.13
CA ASP A 278 -33.41 -35.24 1.19
C ASP A 278 -32.73 -33.91 0.88
N GLN A 279 -31.50 -33.95 0.36
CA GLN A 279 -30.77 -32.75 -0.08
C GLN A 279 -31.50 -32.01 -1.20
N TYR A 280 -32.03 -32.71 -2.20
CA TYR A 280 -32.80 -32.09 -3.29
C TYR A 280 -34.02 -31.33 -2.74
N VAL A 281 -34.80 -31.96 -1.86
CA VAL A 281 -35.97 -31.33 -1.22
C VAL A 281 -35.55 -30.15 -0.36
N ALA A 282 -34.48 -30.29 0.42
CA ALA A 282 -33.95 -29.24 1.29
C ALA A 282 -33.60 -27.97 0.50
N TRP A 283 -32.88 -28.09 -0.61
CA TRP A 283 -32.50 -26.94 -1.44
C TRP A 283 -33.70 -26.20 -2.02
N ARG A 284 -34.74 -26.94 -2.44
CA ARG A 284 -36.00 -26.36 -2.92
C ARG A 284 -36.76 -25.60 -1.85
N ILE A 285 -36.84 -26.16 -0.64
CA ILE A 285 -37.46 -25.49 0.51
C ILE A 285 -36.66 -24.22 0.86
N LEU A 286 -35.34 -24.32 1.00
CA LEU A 286 -34.50 -23.17 1.34
C LEU A 286 -34.56 -22.06 0.29
N SER A 287 -34.63 -22.40 -1.00
CA SER A 287 -34.85 -21.43 -2.08
C SER A 287 -36.16 -20.65 -1.88
N ARG A 288 -37.27 -21.32 -1.54
CA ARG A 288 -38.56 -20.66 -1.28
C ARG A 288 -38.58 -19.84 0.00
N VAL A 289 -37.94 -20.34 1.05
CA VAL A 289 -37.80 -19.58 2.31
C VAL A 289 -36.91 -18.35 2.09
N ALA A 290 -35.85 -18.45 1.30
CA ALA A 290 -35.00 -17.30 0.95
C ALA A 290 -35.74 -16.21 0.15
N GLU A 291 -36.66 -16.59 -0.74
CA GLU A 291 -37.49 -15.64 -1.51
C GLU A 291 -38.43 -14.82 -0.62
N CYS A 292 -38.94 -15.41 0.47
CA CYS A 292 -40.01 -14.80 1.28
C CYS A 292 -39.51 -14.22 2.61
N THR A 293 -38.65 -14.97 3.30
CA THR A 293 -38.16 -14.66 4.65
C THR A 293 -36.64 -14.87 4.71
N PRO A 294 -35.85 -14.10 3.93
CA PRO A 294 -34.42 -14.30 3.75
C PRO A 294 -33.61 -14.29 5.05
N ILE A 295 -34.07 -13.55 6.07
CA ILE A 295 -33.43 -13.50 7.39
C ILE A 295 -33.35 -14.87 8.07
N VAL A 296 -34.31 -15.78 7.81
CA VAL A 296 -34.30 -17.14 8.38
C VAL A 296 -33.10 -17.93 7.86
N VAL A 297 -32.83 -17.84 6.56
CA VAL A 297 -31.70 -18.53 5.93
C VAL A 297 -30.39 -17.87 6.35
N LEU A 298 -30.35 -16.54 6.43
CA LEU A 298 -29.17 -15.79 6.87
C LEU A 298 -28.78 -16.08 8.33
N ASN A 299 -29.74 -16.38 9.21
CA ASN A 299 -29.45 -16.80 10.60
C ASN A 299 -28.69 -18.13 10.70
N ARG A 300 -28.61 -18.88 9.59
CA ARG A 300 -27.86 -20.13 9.44
C ARG A 300 -26.82 -20.02 8.31
N SER A 301 -26.27 -18.83 8.10
CA SER A 301 -25.25 -18.58 7.08
C SER A 301 -24.00 -19.43 7.30
N ASP A 302 -23.68 -19.81 8.53
CA ASP A 302 -22.62 -20.74 8.89
C ASP A 302 -22.78 -22.11 8.21
N LYS A 303 -23.99 -22.70 8.27
CA LYS A 303 -24.30 -23.94 7.54
C LYS A 303 -24.24 -23.74 6.03
N LEU A 304 -24.78 -22.63 5.52
CA LEU A 304 -24.75 -22.36 4.08
C LEU A 304 -23.30 -22.20 3.56
N ILE A 305 -22.41 -21.58 4.35
CA ILE A 305 -20.98 -21.49 4.05
C ILE A 305 -20.35 -22.89 4.00
N GLN A 306 -20.67 -23.75 4.96
CA GLN A 306 -20.16 -25.12 5.00
C GLN A 306 -20.54 -25.88 3.72
N GLU A 307 -21.78 -25.76 3.24
CA GLU A 307 -22.24 -26.41 2.01
C GLU A 307 -21.60 -25.83 0.75
N ILE A 308 -21.42 -24.51 0.68
CA ILE A 308 -20.74 -23.87 -0.47
C ILE A 308 -19.27 -24.30 -0.55
N THR A 309 -18.63 -24.46 0.61
CA THR A 309 -17.21 -24.82 0.71
C THR A 309 -16.95 -26.33 0.76
N ALA A 310 -17.99 -27.16 0.80
CA ALA A 310 -17.87 -28.61 0.75
C ALA A 310 -17.48 -29.08 -0.66
N ASN A 311 -16.74 -30.19 -0.76
CA ASN A 311 -16.23 -30.74 -2.03
C ASN A 311 -17.32 -31.36 -2.95
N GLY A 312 -18.60 -30.98 -2.79
CA GLY A 312 -19.72 -31.51 -3.58
C GLY A 312 -20.24 -30.47 -4.57
N SER A 313 -20.01 -30.69 -5.86
CA SER A 313 -20.38 -29.75 -6.95
C SER A 313 -21.84 -29.30 -6.92
N ASP A 314 -22.76 -30.24 -6.67
CA ASP A 314 -24.20 -29.98 -6.64
C ASP A 314 -24.61 -29.11 -5.44
N SER A 315 -24.02 -29.35 -4.26
CA SER A 315 -24.33 -28.59 -3.04
C SER A 315 -23.76 -27.18 -3.12
N THR A 316 -22.55 -27.02 -3.66
CA THR A 316 -21.97 -25.70 -3.94
C THR A 316 -22.85 -24.92 -4.91
N LEU A 317 -23.29 -25.56 -6.01
CA LEU A 317 -24.14 -24.92 -7.02
C LEU A 317 -25.49 -24.44 -6.44
N GLU A 318 -26.19 -25.29 -5.68
CA GLU A 318 -27.47 -24.92 -5.07
C GLU A 318 -27.30 -23.89 -3.95
N GLY A 319 -26.23 -24.00 -3.15
CA GLY A 319 -25.87 -23.00 -2.14
C GLY A 319 -25.67 -21.61 -2.75
N LEU A 320 -24.93 -21.51 -3.86
CA LEU A 320 -24.71 -20.23 -4.57
C LEU A 320 -26.01 -19.66 -5.18
N LYS A 321 -26.92 -20.51 -5.68
CA LYS A 321 -28.25 -20.06 -6.14
C LYS A 321 -29.06 -19.44 -5.00
N ILE A 322 -29.00 -20.03 -3.80
CA ILE A 322 -29.66 -19.44 -2.63
C ILE A 322 -29.00 -18.12 -2.25
N VAL A 323 -27.67 -18.02 -2.25
CA VAL A 323 -26.99 -16.74 -2.02
C VAL A 323 -27.44 -15.68 -3.02
N SER A 324 -27.65 -16.04 -4.29
CA SER A 324 -28.17 -15.13 -5.30
C SER A 324 -29.59 -14.62 -4.98
N ILE A 325 -30.47 -15.51 -4.51
CA ILE A 325 -31.81 -15.13 -4.03
C ILE A 325 -31.72 -14.21 -2.81
N LEU A 326 -30.83 -14.53 -1.86
CA LEU A 326 -30.61 -13.71 -0.66
C LEU A 326 -30.07 -12.32 -1.02
N GLY A 327 -29.19 -12.20 -2.02
CA GLY A 327 -28.73 -10.90 -2.52
C GLY A 327 -29.84 -10.05 -3.14
N ARG A 328 -30.83 -10.68 -3.79
CA ARG A 328 -31.98 -9.99 -4.43
C ARG A 328 -33.05 -9.55 -3.45
N HIS A 329 -33.35 -10.38 -2.44
CA HIS A 329 -34.54 -10.23 -1.60
C HIS A 329 -34.20 -9.92 -0.13
N GLY A 330 -32.97 -10.18 0.29
CA GLY A 330 -32.55 -10.12 1.68
C GLY A 330 -31.93 -8.80 2.13
N PRO A 331 -31.74 -8.65 3.46
CA PRO A 331 -30.85 -7.63 4.00
C PRO A 331 -29.40 -7.89 3.57
N ALA A 332 -28.48 -7.01 3.97
CA ALA A 332 -27.06 -7.15 3.63
C ALA A 332 -26.52 -8.55 3.98
N VAL A 333 -25.92 -9.21 2.98
CA VAL A 333 -25.32 -10.54 3.11
C VAL A 333 -24.09 -10.45 4.04
N PRO A 334 -23.95 -11.34 5.04
CA PRO A 334 -22.79 -11.38 5.92
C PRO A 334 -21.47 -11.52 5.16
N ALA A 335 -20.40 -10.87 5.64
CA ALA A 335 -19.09 -10.86 4.99
C ALA A 335 -18.55 -12.28 4.76
N ASP A 336 -18.71 -13.20 5.72
CA ASP A 336 -18.20 -14.58 5.61
C ASP A 336 -18.92 -15.38 4.51
N LEU A 337 -20.22 -15.16 4.33
CA LEU A 337 -20.98 -15.82 3.25
C LEU A 337 -20.59 -15.25 1.88
N ALA A 338 -20.37 -13.95 1.82
CA ALA A 338 -19.84 -13.28 0.65
C ALA A 338 -18.40 -13.75 0.32
N LYS A 339 -17.56 -14.05 1.32
CA LYS A 339 -16.21 -14.64 1.12
C LYS A 339 -16.29 -16.02 0.48
N ALA A 340 -17.15 -16.89 1.01
CA ALA A 340 -17.39 -18.21 0.42
C ALA A 340 -17.81 -18.09 -1.05
N THR A 341 -18.63 -17.09 -1.37
CA THR A 341 -19.07 -16.82 -2.75
C THR A 341 -17.93 -16.34 -3.66
N ILE A 342 -17.04 -15.46 -3.18
CA ILE A 342 -15.85 -15.03 -3.94
C ILE A 342 -14.86 -16.18 -4.12
N CYS A 343 -14.66 -17.03 -3.11
CA CYS A 343 -13.82 -18.22 -3.24
C CYS A 343 -14.33 -19.14 -4.37
N ALA A 344 -15.65 -19.31 -4.49
CA ALA A 344 -16.25 -20.10 -5.56
C ALA A 344 -16.01 -19.56 -6.99
N LEU A 345 -15.57 -18.29 -7.15
CA LEU A 345 -15.14 -17.76 -8.46
C LEU A 345 -13.84 -18.40 -8.96
N LYS A 346 -13.06 -19.02 -8.07
CA LYS A 346 -11.76 -19.65 -8.38
C LYS A 346 -11.88 -21.16 -8.65
N GLU A 347 -13.09 -21.71 -8.62
CA GLU A 347 -13.34 -23.14 -8.89
C GLU A 347 -13.07 -23.50 -10.35
N GLU A 348 -12.72 -24.77 -10.59
CA GLU A 348 -12.47 -25.28 -11.94
C GLU A 348 -13.77 -25.55 -12.72
N GLU A 349 -14.85 -25.86 -12.00
CA GLU A 349 -16.13 -26.22 -12.62
C GLU A 349 -16.89 -24.98 -13.09
N ARG A 350 -17.13 -24.93 -14.41
CA ARG A 350 -17.73 -23.76 -15.08
C ARG A 350 -19.10 -23.37 -14.52
N ASP A 351 -19.94 -24.33 -14.20
CA ASP A 351 -21.32 -24.05 -13.75
C ASP A 351 -21.32 -23.45 -12.33
N ILE A 352 -20.39 -23.87 -11.47
CA ILE A 352 -20.14 -23.26 -10.16
C ILE A 352 -19.68 -21.81 -10.32
N VAL A 353 -18.69 -21.56 -11.20
CA VAL A 353 -18.19 -20.20 -11.44
C VAL A 353 -19.28 -19.28 -11.97
N ILE A 354 -20.15 -19.76 -12.88
CA ILE A 354 -21.29 -18.97 -13.38
C ILE A 354 -22.30 -18.66 -12.26
N ALA A 355 -22.62 -19.64 -11.41
CA ALA A 355 -23.51 -19.41 -10.26
C ALA A 355 -22.89 -18.44 -9.24
N ALA A 356 -21.58 -18.53 -9.01
CA ALA A 356 -20.84 -17.60 -8.17
C ALA A 356 -20.85 -16.18 -8.76
N VAL A 357 -20.69 -16.03 -10.08
CA VAL A 357 -20.82 -14.73 -10.77
C VAL A 357 -22.22 -14.14 -10.58
N GLU A 358 -23.28 -14.95 -10.69
CA GLU A 358 -24.66 -14.50 -10.47
C GLU A 358 -24.93 -14.13 -8.99
N ALA A 359 -24.37 -14.91 -8.06
CA ALA A 359 -24.44 -14.58 -6.63
C ALA A 359 -23.68 -13.29 -6.32
N VAL A 360 -22.48 -13.09 -6.87
CA VAL A 360 -21.72 -11.84 -6.70
C VAL A 360 -22.42 -10.66 -7.37
N SER A 361 -23.12 -10.84 -8.50
CA SER A 361 -23.87 -9.75 -9.14
C SER A 361 -25.09 -9.31 -8.33
N THR A 362 -25.60 -10.17 -7.45
CA THR A 362 -26.77 -9.90 -6.61
C THR A 362 -26.37 -9.43 -5.22
N ILE A 363 -25.24 -9.87 -4.68
CA ILE A 363 -24.61 -9.26 -3.51
C ILE A 363 -24.12 -7.86 -3.91
N ASP A 364 -24.42 -6.84 -3.11
CA ASP A 364 -24.12 -5.43 -3.40
C ASP A 364 -22.62 -5.07 -3.32
N PHE A 365 -21.72 -5.88 -3.88
CA PHE A 365 -20.29 -5.60 -3.90
C PHE A 365 -20.00 -4.26 -4.59
N TYR A 366 -19.33 -3.37 -3.87
CA TYR A 366 -18.83 -2.15 -4.47
C TYR A 366 -17.50 -1.74 -3.84
N PRO A 367 -16.45 -1.50 -4.66
CA PRO A 367 -16.35 -1.83 -6.08
C PRO A 367 -16.37 -3.36 -6.33
N PRO A 368 -16.55 -3.81 -7.58
CA PRO A 368 -16.51 -5.23 -7.94
C PRO A 368 -15.22 -5.91 -7.43
N PRO A 369 -15.28 -7.15 -6.92
CA PRO A 369 -14.12 -7.84 -6.37
C PRO A 369 -13.13 -8.25 -7.48
N ASP A 370 -11.84 -8.22 -7.18
CA ASP A 370 -10.77 -8.45 -8.17
C ASP A 370 -10.88 -9.80 -8.90
N PRO A 371 -11.23 -10.94 -8.24
CA PRO A 371 -11.47 -12.20 -8.95
C PRO A 371 -12.54 -12.10 -10.04
N LEU A 372 -13.60 -11.29 -9.84
CA LEU A 372 -14.62 -11.06 -10.86
C LEU A 372 -14.07 -10.23 -12.03
N MET A 373 -13.24 -9.22 -11.73
CA MET A 373 -12.57 -8.40 -12.75
C MET A 373 -11.65 -9.25 -13.64
N THR A 374 -10.86 -10.14 -13.04
CA THR A 374 -9.98 -11.06 -13.77
C THR A 374 -10.78 -12.01 -14.67
N LEU A 375 -11.90 -12.57 -14.19
CA LEU A 375 -12.75 -13.42 -15.01
C LEU A 375 -13.33 -12.66 -16.22
N ALA A 376 -13.66 -11.38 -16.07
CA ALA A 376 -14.23 -10.56 -17.13
C ALA A 376 -13.27 -10.27 -18.30
N GLU A 377 -11.96 -10.43 -18.12
CA GLU A 377 -10.97 -10.35 -19.21
C GLU A 377 -11.06 -11.55 -20.19
N GLY A 378 -11.72 -12.64 -19.76
CA GLY A 378 -11.97 -13.81 -20.59
C GLY A 378 -13.01 -13.58 -21.69
N ASN A 379 -12.80 -14.18 -22.87
CA ASN A 379 -13.73 -14.09 -24.00
C ASN A 379 -14.80 -15.22 -24.04
N ASP A 380 -14.83 -16.08 -23.04
CA ASP A 380 -15.69 -17.26 -22.99
C ASP A 380 -17.08 -16.94 -22.36
N LYS A 381 -17.92 -17.95 -22.06
CA LYS A 381 -19.21 -17.71 -21.40
C LYS A 381 -19.04 -17.15 -19.99
N VAL A 382 -18.01 -17.57 -19.25
CA VAL A 382 -17.75 -17.06 -17.89
C VAL A 382 -17.37 -15.60 -17.95
N GLY A 383 -16.43 -15.21 -18.83
CA GLY A 383 -16.02 -13.81 -18.94
C GLY A 383 -17.13 -12.88 -19.43
N LYS A 384 -18.03 -13.35 -20.31
CA LYS A 384 -19.25 -12.59 -20.67
C LYS A 384 -20.22 -12.43 -19.50
N ALA A 385 -20.40 -13.47 -18.69
CA ALA A 385 -21.25 -13.40 -17.49
C ALA A 385 -20.63 -12.44 -16.45
N ALA A 386 -19.31 -12.52 -16.22
CA ALA A 386 -18.59 -11.66 -15.30
C ALA A 386 -18.63 -10.19 -15.74
N SER A 387 -18.43 -9.90 -17.03
CA SER A 387 -18.58 -8.55 -17.60
C SER A 387 -19.98 -7.99 -17.36
N LYS A 388 -21.02 -8.80 -17.62
CA LYS A 388 -22.41 -8.41 -17.37
C LYS A 388 -22.67 -8.15 -15.88
N ALA A 389 -22.13 -8.98 -14.99
CA ALA A 389 -22.25 -8.80 -13.54
C ALA A 389 -21.59 -7.50 -13.07
N ILE A 390 -20.41 -7.16 -13.60
CA ILE A 390 -19.73 -5.88 -13.33
C ILE A 390 -20.60 -4.71 -13.79
N ASP A 391 -21.14 -4.75 -15.00
CA ASP A 391 -22.03 -3.71 -15.51
C ASP A 391 -23.28 -3.54 -14.65
N GLU A 392 -23.87 -4.64 -14.17
CA GLU A 392 -25.02 -4.62 -13.26
C GLU A 392 -24.66 -4.00 -11.90
N LEU A 393 -23.52 -4.35 -11.30
CA LEU A 393 -23.05 -3.78 -10.03
C LEU A 393 -22.77 -2.28 -10.16
N LEU A 394 -22.02 -1.88 -11.20
CA LEU A 394 -21.71 -0.48 -11.47
C LEU A 394 -22.96 0.35 -11.79
N LYS A 395 -23.94 -0.23 -12.48
CA LYS A 395 -25.22 0.42 -12.76
C LYS A 395 -26.03 0.60 -11.48
N ARG A 396 -26.17 -0.42 -10.63
CA ARG A 396 -26.89 -0.32 -9.35
C ARG A 396 -26.28 0.75 -8.46
N GLU A 397 -24.96 0.84 -8.40
CA GLU A 397 -24.31 1.88 -7.60
C GLU A 397 -24.55 3.28 -8.18
N ARG A 398 -24.51 3.43 -9.51
CA ARG A 398 -24.85 4.70 -10.17
C ARG A 398 -26.31 5.11 -9.87
N ASP A 399 -27.24 4.17 -9.91
CA ASP A 399 -28.65 4.39 -9.59
C ASP A 399 -28.81 4.75 -8.09
N ARG A 400 -28.03 4.16 -7.19
CA ARG A 400 -27.99 4.51 -5.76
C ARG A 400 -27.45 5.91 -5.49
N LEU A 401 -26.32 6.27 -6.10
CA LEU A 401 -25.68 7.57 -5.95
C LEU A 401 -26.54 8.72 -6.53
N THR A 402 -27.37 8.43 -7.52
CA THR A 402 -28.31 9.41 -8.10
C THR A 402 -29.63 9.52 -7.34
N SER A 403 -30.00 8.51 -6.53
CA SER A 403 -31.15 8.59 -5.64
C SER A 403 -30.93 9.59 -4.51
N SER A 404 -31.84 10.54 -4.37
CA SER A 404 -31.74 11.69 -3.45
C SER A 404 -31.61 11.28 -1.97
N ASP A 405 -32.06 10.07 -1.63
CA ASP A 405 -32.20 9.56 -0.26
C ASP A 405 -30.89 9.01 0.35
N ARG A 406 -29.80 8.91 -0.43
CA ARG A 406 -28.49 8.42 0.05
C ARG A 406 -27.30 9.28 -0.38
N LYS A 407 -27.46 10.60 -0.52
CA LYS A 407 -26.28 11.46 -0.37
C LYS A 407 -25.73 11.22 1.02
N PHE A 408 -24.59 10.55 1.11
CA PHE A 408 -23.88 10.32 2.37
C PHE A 408 -23.72 11.69 3.05
N GLN A 409 -24.51 11.97 4.10
CA GLN A 409 -24.51 13.27 4.77
C GLN A 409 -23.27 13.38 5.67
N LEU A 410 -22.08 13.46 5.07
CA LEU A 410 -20.80 13.62 5.79
C LEU A 410 -20.76 14.89 6.64
N ALA A 411 -21.54 15.91 6.28
CA ALA A 411 -21.51 17.23 6.90
C ALA A 411 -21.88 17.24 8.40
N GLU A 412 -22.53 16.19 8.92
CA GLU A 412 -22.98 16.11 10.33
C GLU A 412 -22.60 14.80 11.05
N SER A 413 -21.93 13.87 10.37
CA SER A 413 -21.59 12.55 10.92
C SER A 413 -20.17 12.50 11.49
N GLU A 414 -20.02 12.10 12.75
CA GLU A 414 -18.73 11.77 13.36
C GLU A 414 -18.15 10.50 12.71
N VAL A 415 -16.99 10.65 12.05
CA VAL A 415 -16.27 9.56 11.36
C VAL A 415 -15.26 8.92 12.31
N SER A 416 -15.44 7.63 12.57
CA SER A 416 -14.47 6.77 13.25
C SER A 416 -13.33 6.46 12.30
N LEU A 417 -12.10 6.87 12.63
CA LEU A 417 -10.94 6.62 11.78
C LEU A 417 -10.34 5.22 12.01
N PHE A 418 -10.44 4.68 13.22
CA PHE A 418 -9.82 3.41 13.59
C PHE A 418 -10.82 2.41 14.16
N LYS A 419 -10.46 1.13 14.08
CA LYS A 419 -11.21 0.04 14.69
C LYS A 419 -11.40 0.25 16.19
N GLY A 420 -12.64 0.21 16.66
CA GLY A 420 -13.01 0.41 18.07
C GLY A 420 -13.28 1.88 18.45
N ASP A 421 -13.02 2.85 17.57
CA ASP A 421 -13.51 4.22 17.75
C ASP A 421 -15.06 4.24 17.72
N ARG A 422 -15.66 5.22 18.40
CA ARG A 422 -17.11 5.43 18.41
C ARG A 422 -17.47 6.44 17.33
N GLY A 423 -18.43 6.10 16.46
CA GLY A 423 -18.95 6.99 15.45
C GLY A 423 -20.06 6.33 14.65
N ARG A 424 -20.74 7.11 13.80
CA ARG A 424 -21.83 6.61 12.93
C ARG A 424 -21.33 6.16 11.57
N THR A 425 -20.12 6.58 11.21
CA THR A 425 -19.46 6.24 9.95
C THR A 425 -18.05 5.79 10.28
N HIS A 426 -17.56 4.79 9.57
CA HIS A 426 -16.28 4.13 9.82
C HIS A 426 -15.42 4.20 8.56
N LEU A 427 -14.16 4.62 8.73
CA LEU A 427 -13.14 4.52 7.69
C LEU A 427 -12.76 3.05 7.51
N LYS A 428 -12.87 2.59 6.27
CA LYS A 428 -12.56 1.24 5.84
C LYS A 428 -11.34 1.24 4.95
N GLN A 429 -10.58 0.15 5.03
CA GLN A 429 -9.53 -0.19 4.06
C GLN A 429 -9.93 -1.44 3.28
N ARG A 430 -9.64 -1.44 1.98
CA ARG A 430 -9.92 -2.57 1.11
C ARG A 430 -8.95 -3.73 1.41
N THR A 431 -9.49 -4.90 1.67
CA THR A 431 -8.71 -6.13 1.87
C THR A 431 -8.31 -6.73 0.50
N ARG A 432 -7.34 -7.66 0.51
CA ARG A 432 -6.93 -8.38 -0.72
C ARG A 432 -8.05 -9.19 -1.34
N ASP A 433 -9.02 -9.62 -0.53
CA ASP A 433 -10.18 -10.40 -0.98
C ASP A 433 -11.32 -9.51 -1.52
N GLY A 434 -11.12 -8.18 -1.58
CA GLY A 434 -12.07 -7.23 -2.14
C GLY A 434 -13.12 -6.70 -1.14
N PHE A 435 -13.01 -7.07 0.14
CA PHE A 435 -13.89 -6.58 1.22
C PHE A 435 -13.38 -5.25 1.78
N TRP A 436 -14.21 -4.63 2.62
CA TRP A 436 -13.89 -3.41 3.33
C TRP A 436 -13.87 -3.68 4.83
N ALA A 437 -12.68 -3.63 5.43
CA ALA A 437 -12.50 -3.84 6.87
C ALA A 437 -12.25 -2.51 7.59
N ASP A 438 -12.63 -2.43 8.88
CA ASP A 438 -12.21 -1.33 9.73
C ASP A 438 -10.68 -1.20 9.74
N LEU A 439 -10.19 0.03 9.77
CA LEU A 439 -8.76 0.29 9.79
C LEU A 439 -8.13 -0.17 11.10
N ASP A 440 -7.41 -1.30 11.05
CA ASP A 440 -6.70 -1.92 12.17
C ASP A 440 -5.21 -1.60 12.07
N LEU A 441 -4.78 -0.53 12.74
CA LEU A 441 -3.40 -0.05 12.74
C LEU A 441 -2.70 -0.38 14.04
N SER A 442 -1.37 -0.54 13.95
CA SER A 442 -0.51 -0.54 15.13
C SER A 442 -0.62 0.80 15.88
N LYS A 443 -0.36 0.77 17.19
CA LYS A 443 -0.41 1.93 18.08
C LYS A 443 0.48 3.07 17.63
N ILE A 444 1.66 2.78 17.07
CA ILE A 444 2.55 3.80 16.52
C ILE A 444 1.86 4.51 15.37
N ARG A 445 1.38 3.76 14.37
CA ARG A 445 0.70 4.31 13.19
C ARG A 445 -0.53 5.12 13.58
N MET A 446 -1.37 4.57 14.48
CA MET A 446 -2.54 5.26 15.01
C MET A 446 -2.14 6.53 15.80
N GLY A 447 -1.11 6.46 16.65
CA GLY A 447 -0.59 7.57 17.43
C GLY A 447 -0.07 8.70 16.54
N THR A 448 0.75 8.37 15.54
CA THR A 448 1.24 9.32 14.52
C THR A 448 0.10 10.04 13.82
N VAL A 449 -0.96 9.33 13.38
CA VAL A 449 -2.11 9.96 12.74
C VAL A 449 -2.87 10.88 13.72
N LYS A 450 -3.13 10.41 14.95
CA LYS A 450 -3.86 11.19 15.98
C LYS A 450 -3.10 12.46 16.38
N GLU A 451 -1.80 12.35 16.63
CA GLU A 451 -0.95 13.50 16.97
C GLU A 451 -0.86 14.48 15.79
N THR A 452 -0.69 14.00 14.56
CA THR A 452 -0.68 14.87 13.36
C THR A 452 -1.99 15.64 13.22
N VAL A 453 -3.14 14.96 13.35
CA VAL A 453 -4.46 15.62 13.30
C VAL A 453 -4.62 16.64 14.42
N MET A 454 -4.18 16.32 15.65
CA MET A 454 -4.25 17.24 16.78
C MET A 454 -3.41 18.50 16.56
N THR A 455 -2.20 18.38 16.03
CA THR A 455 -1.29 19.51 15.79
C THR A 455 -1.78 20.36 14.61
N VAL A 456 -2.24 19.75 13.52
CA VAL A 456 -2.84 20.51 12.39
C VAL A 456 -4.12 21.22 12.81
N ASN A 457 -4.93 20.65 13.69
CA ASN A 457 -6.12 21.35 14.25
C ASN A 457 -5.77 22.57 15.13
N ARG A 458 -4.49 22.76 15.48
CA ARG A 458 -3.97 23.95 16.17
C ARG A 458 -3.27 24.93 15.23
N ASP A 459 -3.33 24.68 13.91
CA ASP A 459 -2.66 25.47 12.87
C ASP A 459 -1.13 25.48 13.03
N GLU A 460 -0.55 24.38 13.54
CA GLU A 460 0.89 24.23 13.78
C GLU A 460 1.53 23.30 12.73
N ASN A 461 2.67 23.71 12.17
CA ASN A 461 3.45 22.88 11.22
C ASN A 461 3.96 21.60 11.92
N VAL A 462 3.93 20.47 11.19
CA VAL A 462 4.22 19.15 11.75
C VAL A 462 5.26 18.41 10.92
N PRO A 463 6.50 18.24 11.42
CA PRO A 463 7.41 17.25 10.88
C PRO A 463 7.01 15.85 11.39
N VAL A 464 6.55 14.99 10.48
CA VAL A 464 6.22 13.60 10.76
C VAL A 464 7.41 12.74 10.35
N VAL A 465 8.00 11.97 11.25
CA VAL A 465 9.09 11.04 10.92
C VAL A 465 8.67 9.62 11.24
N PHE A 466 8.23 8.89 10.21
CA PHE A 466 7.84 7.50 10.39
C PHE A 466 9.06 6.64 10.78
N PRO A 467 8.97 5.83 11.84
CA PRO A 467 10.04 4.91 12.25
C PRO A 467 10.16 3.69 11.32
N TYR A 468 9.45 3.71 10.20
CA TYR A 468 9.36 2.67 9.19
C TYR A 468 9.24 3.31 7.80
N TYR A 469 9.54 2.54 6.75
CA TYR A 469 9.36 2.97 5.37
C TYR A 469 8.04 2.41 4.79
N GLU A 470 6.99 3.23 4.80
CA GLU A 470 5.74 2.97 4.07
C GLU A 470 5.20 4.30 3.53
N PRO A 471 5.60 4.71 2.30
CA PRO A 471 5.25 6.01 1.75
C PRO A 471 3.74 6.19 1.51
N ARG A 472 2.95 5.10 1.51
CA ARG A 472 1.49 5.13 1.35
C ARG A 472 0.77 5.69 2.58
N ASP A 473 1.37 5.62 3.77
CA ASP A 473 0.75 6.12 5.02
C ASP A 473 0.52 7.64 4.99
N VAL A 474 1.21 8.33 4.09
CA VAL A 474 1.00 9.74 3.82
C VAL A 474 -0.39 10.03 3.24
N VAL A 475 -0.95 9.09 2.46
CA VAL A 475 -2.34 9.18 1.96
C VAL A 475 -3.33 9.00 3.10
N LEU A 476 -3.04 8.09 4.04
CA LEU A 476 -3.84 7.91 5.24
C LEU A 476 -3.85 9.19 6.11
N LEU A 477 -2.71 9.87 6.26
CA LEU A 477 -2.66 11.17 6.94
C LEU A 477 -3.57 12.20 6.24
N ALA A 478 -3.51 12.31 4.91
CA ALA A 478 -4.37 13.22 4.16
C ALA A 478 -5.87 12.90 4.39
N ILE A 479 -6.25 11.62 4.34
CA ILE A 479 -7.63 11.16 4.59
C ILE A 479 -8.06 11.53 6.01
N ALA A 480 -7.24 11.24 7.02
CA ALA A 480 -7.53 11.55 8.41
C ALA A 480 -7.68 13.07 8.64
N LEU A 481 -6.86 13.89 7.99
CA LEU A 481 -6.93 15.35 8.09
C LEU A 481 -8.20 15.94 7.47
N VAL A 482 -8.68 15.40 6.35
CA VAL A 482 -9.96 15.82 5.75
C VAL A 482 -11.15 15.34 6.58
N LEU A 483 -11.12 14.10 7.07
CA LEU A 483 -12.27 13.47 7.74
C LEU A 483 -12.39 13.82 9.23
N SER A 484 -11.32 14.27 9.88
CA SER A 484 -11.32 14.64 11.31
C SER A 484 -12.12 15.90 11.61
N ASP A 485 -12.23 16.83 10.66
CA ASP A 485 -13.13 17.99 10.74
C ASP A 485 -13.83 18.23 9.40
N THR A 486 -14.95 17.54 9.19
CA THR A 486 -15.74 17.68 7.97
C THR A 486 -16.40 19.05 7.82
N LYS A 487 -16.43 19.89 8.88
CA LYS A 487 -16.98 21.26 8.81
C LYS A 487 -15.97 22.26 8.26
N ALA A 488 -14.67 22.02 8.49
CA ALA A 488 -13.59 22.87 7.98
C ALA A 488 -13.50 22.85 6.45
N LYS A 489 -14.03 21.81 5.78
CA LYS A 489 -13.98 21.65 4.30
C LYS A 489 -12.57 21.84 3.72
N ARG A 490 -11.58 21.25 4.40
CA ARG A 490 -10.15 21.44 4.11
C ARG A 490 -9.77 21.12 2.67
N GLN A 491 -9.01 22.02 2.04
CA GLN A 491 -8.26 21.77 0.83
C GLN A 491 -6.85 21.32 1.19
N ILE A 492 -6.51 20.07 0.84
CA ILE A 492 -5.19 19.49 1.13
C ILE A 492 -4.40 19.34 -0.16
N GLY A 493 -3.30 20.09 -0.26
CA GLY A 493 -2.29 19.92 -1.32
C GLY A 493 -1.36 18.77 -0.98
N ILE A 494 -1.29 17.74 -1.82
CA ILE A 494 -0.41 16.58 -1.62
C ILE A 494 0.71 16.64 -2.66
N TYR A 495 1.93 16.90 -2.20
CA TYR A 495 3.13 16.78 -3.01
C TYR A 495 3.79 15.42 -2.76
N SER A 496 4.11 14.68 -3.82
CA SER A 496 4.93 13.48 -3.72
C SER A 496 5.94 13.40 -4.86
N PRO A 497 7.25 13.29 -4.58
CA PRO A 497 8.32 13.29 -5.58
C PRO A 497 8.51 11.91 -6.24
N GLY A 498 7.42 11.16 -6.48
CA GLY A 498 7.46 9.83 -7.08
C GLY A 498 8.09 9.80 -8.47
N SER A 499 8.64 8.64 -8.84
CA SER A 499 9.26 8.39 -10.15
C SER A 499 8.94 6.96 -10.62
N ARG A 500 9.38 6.54 -11.81
CA ARG A 500 9.20 5.14 -12.24
C ARG A 500 9.83 4.11 -11.29
N ALA A 501 10.80 4.53 -10.48
CA ALA A 501 11.50 3.67 -9.51
C ALA A 501 11.04 3.91 -8.07
N HIS A 502 10.17 4.89 -7.80
CA HIS A 502 9.77 5.28 -6.45
C HIS A 502 8.28 5.58 -6.40
N TRP A 503 7.58 4.95 -5.46
CA TRP A 503 6.16 5.21 -5.24
C TRP A 503 5.89 6.70 -4.94
N GLY A 504 4.82 7.24 -5.52
CA GLY A 504 4.38 8.61 -5.33
C GLY A 504 3.88 9.31 -6.60
N MET A 505 3.75 8.60 -7.72
CA MET A 505 3.16 9.18 -8.93
C MET A 505 1.67 9.48 -8.69
N LYS A 506 1.14 10.51 -9.37
CA LYS A 506 -0.29 10.91 -9.28
C LYS A 506 -1.25 9.72 -9.48
N GLY A 507 -0.91 8.77 -10.38
CA GLY A 507 -1.68 7.53 -10.57
C GLY A 507 -1.71 6.66 -9.31
N GLU A 508 -0.54 6.37 -8.75
CA GLU A 508 -0.39 5.53 -7.56
C GLU A 508 -1.07 6.12 -6.31
N ILE A 509 -1.05 7.45 -6.15
CA ILE A 509 -1.78 8.12 -5.06
C ILE A 509 -3.29 7.95 -5.23
N ARG A 510 -3.81 8.06 -6.46
CA ARG A 510 -5.25 7.82 -6.74
C ARG A 510 -5.62 6.36 -6.47
N ASP A 511 -4.78 5.42 -6.89
CA ASP A 511 -4.98 4.00 -6.64
C ASP A 511 -4.98 3.70 -5.14
N GLU A 512 -4.13 4.37 -4.36
CA GLU A 512 -4.10 4.25 -2.91
C GLU A 512 -5.34 4.88 -2.25
N LEU A 513 -5.78 6.06 -2.70
CA LEU A 513 -7.05 6.67 -2.23
C LEU A 513 -8.24 5.73 -2.49
N ASN A 514 -8.25 5.00 -3.61
CA ASN A 514 -9.29 4.01 -3.93
C ASN A 514 -9.29 2.78 -3.01
N LYS A 515 -8.24 2.57 -2.20
CA LYS A 515 -8.20 1.51 -1.19
C LYS A 515 -8.85 1.92 0.13
N PHE A 516 -9.34 3.15 0.25
CA PHE A 516 -10.07 3.62 1.42
C PHE A 516 -11.51 3.95 1.06
N ALA A 517 -12.44 3.72 1.99
CA ALA A 517 -13.86 3.97 1.81
C ALA A 517 -14.55 4.31 3.13
N LEU A 518 -15.78 4.82 3.07
CA LEU A 518 -16.64 5.01 4.24
C LEU A 518 -17.83 4.06 4.22
N SER A 519 -18.19 3.56 5.40
CA SER A 519 -19.40 2.77 5.64
C SER A 519 -20.06 3.14 6.96
N ASN A 520 -21.39 3.01 7.04
CA ASN A 520 -22.16 3.22 8.26
C ASN A 520 -22.26 1.96 9.15
N VAL A 521 -21.62 0.86 8.75
CA VAL A 521 -21.60 -0.41 9.48
C VAL A 521 -20.18 -0.66 9.98
N ALA A 522 -20.01 -0.94 11.27
CA ALA A 522 -18.74 -1.37 11.85
C ALA A 522 -18.39 -2.82 11.43
N GLY A 523 -17.11 -3.18 11.45
CA GLY A 523 -16.64 -4.50 11.05
C GLY A 523 -16.39 -4.65 9.55
N GLU A 524 -16.33 -5.87 9.05
CA GLU A 524 -16.08 -6.13 7.63
C GLU A 524 -17.38 -6.07 6.81
N VAL A 525 -17.33 -5.41 5.65
CA VAL A 525 -18.50 -5.21 4.77
C VAL A 525 -18.14 -5.45 3.30
N VAL A 526 -19.14 -5.84 2.50
CA VAL A 526 -19.01 -6.04 1.04
C VAL A 526 -19.13 -4.74 0.24
N ASN A 527 -19.72 -3.70 0.84
CA ASN A 527 -19.98 -2.42 0.21
C ASN A 527 -19.55 -1.28 1.13
N ALA A 528 -18.70 -0.41 0.60
CA ALA A 528 -18.38 0.88 1.18
C ALA A 528 -18.14 1.88 0.04
N VAL A 529 -18.38 3.16 0.29
CA VAL A 529 -18.22 4.20 -0.73
C VAL A 529 -16.76 4.67 -0.73
N PRO A 530 -15.98 4.48 -1.81
CA PRO A 530 -14.57 4.87 -1.87
C PRO A 530 -14.36 6.36 -1.61
N ILE A 531 -13.25 6.72 -0.96
CA ILE A 531 -12.93 8.10 -0.63
C ILE A 531 -12.98 9.04 -1.85
N PRO A 532 -12.45 8.69 -3.05
CA PRO A 532 -12.57 9.54 -4.24
C PRO A 532 -13.99 9.85 -4.71
N ASN A 533 -14.98 9.03 -4.33
CA ASN A 533 -16.39 9.26 -4.64
C ASN A 533 -17.08 10.15 -3.60
N ILE A 534 -16.42 10.39 -2.46
CA ILE A 534 -16.92 11.23 -1.37
C ILE A 534 -16.17 12.56 -1.39
N VAL A 535 -14.86 12.53 -1.19
CA VAL A 535 -14.00 13.71 -1.18
C VAL A 535 -13.42 13.89 -2.59
N PRO A 536 -13.74 14.98 -3.30
CA PRO A 536 -13.18 15.21 -4.61
C PRO A 536 -11.66 15.35 -4.54
N HIS A 537 -10.98 14.75 -5.49
CA HIS A 537 -9.58 15.01 -5.79
C HIS A 537 -9.42 15.65 -7.18
N ALA A 538 -8.41 16.51 -7.27
CA ALA A 538 -7.96 17.21 -8.46
C ALA A 538 -6.45 17.06 -8.62
N TYR A 539 -5.91 17.42 -9.78
CA TYR A 539 -4.48 17.47 -10.03
C TYR A 539 -4.10 18.74 -10.76
N VAL A 540 -2.87 19.21 -10.55
CA VAL A 540 -2.32 20.32 -11.32
C VAL A 540 -1.76 19.79 -12.64
N TRP A 541 -2.14 20.41 -13.75
CA TRP A 541 -1.61 20.12 -15.08
C TRP A 541 -1.56 21.38 -15.91
N ASP A 542 -0.40 21.66 -16.50
CA ASP A 542 -0.17 22.87 -17.29
C ASP A 542 -0.57 24.14 -16.52
N LYS A 543 -0.13 24.21 -15.25
CA LYS A 543 -0.40 25.34 -14.33
C LYS A 543 -1.89 25.57 -14.01
N GLU A 544 -2.77 24.63 -14.34
CA GLU A 544 -4.20 24.68 -14.03
C GLU A 544 -4.62 23.50 -13.14
N VAL A 545 -5.56 23.73 -12.21
CA VAL A 545 -6.15 22.68 -11.38
C VAL A 545 -7.29 21.99 -12.12
N LYS A 546 -7.11 20.71 -12.47
CA LYS A 546 -8.11 19.89 -13.17
C LYS A 546 -8.78 18.90 -12.21
N ASN A 547 -10.10 18.90 -12.18
CA ASN A 547 -10.88 17.93 -11.41
C ASN A 547 -10.82 16.54 -12.06
N ASP A 548 -10.60 15.51 -11.26
CA ASP A 548 -10.41 14.13 -11.74
C ASP A 548 -11.45 13.15 -11.18
N SER A 549 -12.16 13.55 -10.11
CA SER A 549 -13.22 12.76 -9.51
C SER A 549 -14.50 13.58 -9.33
N ARG A 550 -15.60 12.84 -9.10
CA ARG A 550 -16.96 13.39 -9.01
C ARG A 550 -17.45 13.57 -7.57
N GLY A 551 -16.60 13.38 -6.56
CA GLY A 551 -16.98 13.53 -5.16
C GLY A 551 -17.59 14.91 -4.88
N ASP A 552 -18.64 14.94 -4.07
CA ASP A 552 -19.38 16.16 -3.69
C ASP A 552 -19.38 16.45 -2.17
N GLY A 553 -18.59 15.68 -1.42
CA GLY A 553 -18.41 15.80 0.02
C GLY A 553 -17.53 16.98 0.45
N PRO A 554 -17.43 17.22 1.77
CA PRO A 554 -16.62 18.31 2.31
C PRO A 554 -15.12 18.07 2.14
N GLY A 555 -14.40 19.12 1.76
CA GLY A 555 -12.95 19.09 1.53
C GLY A 555 -12.55 18.71 0.11
N ARG A 556 -11.24 18.72 -0.16
CA ARG A 556 -10.68 18.39 -1.48
C ARG A 556 -9.22 17.97 -1.38
N PHE A 557 -8.80 16.96 -2.15
CA PHE A 557 -7.39 16.63 -2.35
C PHE A 557 -6.86 17.26 -3.64
N ILE A 558 -5.67 17.85 -3.62
CA ILE A 558 -5.05 18.44 -4.81
C ILE A 558 -3.67 17.80 -4.98
N LEU A 559 -3.54 16.96 -6.01
CA LEU A 559 -2.34 16.17 -6.26
C LEU A 559 -1.33 16.98 -7.09
N CYS A 560 -0.15 17.18 -6.54
CA CYS A 560 0.95 17.93 -7.14
C CYS A 560 2.14 17.00 -7.41
N LYS A 561 2.73 17.11 -8.61
CA LYS A 561 3.91 16.33 -9.00
C LYS A 561 5.19 17.11 -8.69
N GLU A 562 5.13 18.41 -8.92
CA GLU A 562 6.23 19.34 -8.67
C GLU A 562 5.83 20.26 -7.52
N LEU A 563 6.79 20.68 -6.70
CA LEU A 563 6.50 21.53 -5.56
C LEU A 563 5.93 22.90 -6.00
N HIS A 564 6.45 23.41 -7.13
CA HIS A 564 5.95 24.62 -7.81
C HIS A 564 4.50 24.50 -8.31
N ASP A 565 3.95 23.28 -8.46
CA ASP A 565 2.53 23.10 -8.80
C ASP A 565 1.62 23.72 -7.72
N LEU A 566 2.06 23.71 -6.45
CA LEU A 566 1.29 24.26 -5.32
C LEU A 566 1.08 25.77 -5.44
N GLU A 567 1.93 26.47 -6.17
CA GLU A 567 1.82 27.91 -6.38
C GLU A 567 0.63 28.32 -7.29
N TYR A 568 0.12 27.37 -8.07
CA TYR A 568 -1.03 27.56 -8.96
C TYR A 568 -2.36 27.15 -8.31
N VAL A 569 -2.28 26.65 -7.07
CA VAL A 569 -3.44 26.32 -6.26
C VAL A 569 -3.75 27.51 -5.37
N SER A 570 -5.02 27.87 -5.22
CA SER A 570 -5.48 28.91 -4.28
C SER A 570 -6.12 28.25 -3.07
N ASP A 571 -6.05 28.93 -1.91
CA ASP A 571 -6.79 28.60 -0.69
C ASP A 571 -6.51 27.18 -0.16
N LEU A 572 -5.23 26.81 0.01
CA LEU A 572 -4.85 25.56 0.68
C LEU A 572 -4.88 25.73 2.21
N ASP A 573 -5.57 24.83 2.91
CA ASP A 573 -5.58 24.79 4.38
C ASP A 573 -4.40 23.97 4.91
N VAL A 574 -4.03 22.90 4.18
CA VAL A 574 -2.93 22.00 4.56
C VAL A 574 -2.09 21.68 3.33
N ILE A 575 -0.77 21.77 3.48
CA ILE A 575 0.20 21.31 2.49
C ILE A 575 0.91 20.10 3.09
N LEU A 576 0.65 18.93 2.49
CA LEU A 576 1.21 17.67 2.92
C LEU A 576 2.29 17.24 1.92
N LEU A 577 3.51 17.10 2.41
CA LEU A 577 4.68 16.75 1.63
C LEU A 577 5.10 15.33 1.94
N ASN A 578 4.93 14.44 0.96
CA ASN A 578 5.44 13.09 1.02
C ASN A 578 6.94 13.08 0.72
N LEU A 579 7.77 13.28 1.73
CA LEU A 579 9.22 13.27 1.63
C LEU A 579 9.82 11.95 2.14
N THR A 580 8.99 10.92 2.38
CA THR A 580 9.41 9.64 2.98
C THR A 580 10.33 8.84 2.05
N SER A 581 10.17 9.03 0.74
CA SER A 581 10.95 8.34 -0.31
C SER A 581 12.25 9.09 -0.64
N ARG A 582 12.18 10.41 -0.85
CA ARG A 582 13.34 11.21 -1.22
C ARG A 582 13.16 12.71 -0.96
N THR A 583 14.28 13.39 -0.73
CA THR A 583 14.39 14.86 -0.67
C THR A 583 15.44 15.32 -1.68
N LYS A 584 15.22 16.47 -2.35
CA LYS A 584 16.11 17.03 -3.38
C LYS A 584 16.91 18.23 -2.84
N GLU A 585 18.03 18.54 -3.49
CA GLU A 585 19.00 19.58 -3.09
C GLU A 585 18.39 21.00 -3.00
N ASP A 586 17.39 21.32 -3.83
CA ASP A 586 16.70 22.62 -3.89
C ASP A 586 15.41 22.68 -3.07
N LEU A 587 15.10 21.64 -2.30
CA LEU A 587 13.81 21.51 -1.62
C LEU A 587 13.55 22.66 -0.64
N GLN A 588 14.55 23.04 0.17
CA GLN A 588 14.38 24.07 1.23
C GLN A 588 14.18 25.49 0.69
N GLU A 589 14.72 25.80 -0.49
CA GLU A 589 14.48 27.08 -1.15
C GLU A 589 13.05 27.12 -1.69
N ARG A 590 12.66 26.08 -2.42
CA ARG A 590 11.31 25.96 -2.98
C ARG A 590 10.22 25.85 -1.92
N LEU A 591 10.52 25.29 -0.75
CA LEU A 591 9.58 25.24 0.36
C LEU A 591 9.27 26.64 0.89
N ARG A 592 10.29 27.51 1.00
CA ARG A 592 10.10 28.91 1.38
C ARG A 592 9.22 29.64 0.37
N ASP A 593 9.41 29.42 -0.93
CA ASP A 593 8.56 30.02 -1.96
C ASP A 593 7.08 29.60 -1.81
N VAL A 594 6.83 28.33 -1.46
CA VAL A 594 5.48 27.82 -1.22
C VAL A 594 4.89 28.35 0.08
N GLU A 595 5.67 28.43 1.16
CA GLU A 595 5.29 29.02 2.45
C GLU A 595 4.90 30.50 2.30
N GLU A 596 5.65 31.27 1.49
CA GLU A 596 5.35 32.67 1.20
C GLU A 596 4.03 32.83 0.44
N LYS A 597 3.71 31.90 -0.48
CA LYS A 597 2.45 31.93 -1.23
C LYS A 597 1.25 31.42 -0.45
N HIS A 598 1.47 30.52 0.51
CA HIS A 598 0.44 29.91 1.33
C HIS A 598 0.69 30.15 2.83
N PRO A 599 0.69 31.42 3.30
CA PRO A 599 1.08 31.75 4.66
C PRO A 599 0.08 31.30 5.73
N GLN A 600 -1.11 30.85 5.32
CA GLN A 600 -2.16 30.33 6.21
C GLN A 600 -2.26 28.80 6.17
N ALA A 601 -1.52 28.13 5.27
CA ALA A 601 -1.55 26.68 5.17
C ALA A 601 -0.66 26.06 6.26
N THR A 602 -1.15 25.01 6.90
CA THR A 602 -0.33 24.19 7.79
C THR A 602 0.50 23.20 6.98
N PHE A 603 1.81 23.13 7.23
CA PHE A 603 2.72 22.21 6.53
C PHE A 603 2.90 20.91 7.31
N VAL A 604 2.67 19.79 6.64
CA VAL A 604 2.89 18.43 7.16
C VAL A 604 4.01 17.79 6.35
N ASN A 605 5.21 17.74 6.92
CA ASN A 605 6.42 17.25 6.25
C ASN A 605 6.67 15.81 6.68
N ALA A 606 6.30 14.85 5.84
CA ALA A 606 6.38 13.43 6.17
C ALA A 606 7.70 12.79 5.67
N TYR A 607 8.49 12.27 6.60
CA TYR A 607 9.77 11.59 6.39
C TYR A 607 9.70 10.15 6.91
N SER A 608 10.73 9.37 6.62
CA SER A 608 11.01 8.07 7.24
C SER A 608 12.43 8.06 7.82
N TYR A 609 12.77 7.06 8.63
CA TYR A 609 14.15 6.84 9.06
C TYR A 609 15.12 6.48 7.91
N TYR A 610 14.60 6.20 6.72
CA TYR A 610 15.36 5.75 5.57
C TYR A 610 15.14 6.64 4.33
N VAL A 611 14.84 7.93 4.52
CA VAL A 611 14.67 8.88 3.42
C VAL A 611 15.96 8.98 2.61
N LYS A 612 15.83 8.97 1.28
CA LYS A 612 16.94 9.22 0.36
C LYS A 612 17.16 10.74 0.21
N ASN A 613 18.16 11.28 0.89
CA ASN A 613 18.48 12.71 0.82
C ASN A 613 19.49 12.99 -0.31
N GLU A 614 19.00 13.48 -1.45
CA GLU A 614 19.80 13.85 -2.61
C GLU A 614 20.33 15.29 -2.42
N ARG A 615 21.36 15.48 -1.58
CA ARG A 615 22.08 16.76 -1.38
C ARG A 615 23.56 16.54 -1.69
N ASP A 616 24.23 17.50 -2.31
CA ASP A 616 25.68 17.46 -2.59
C ASP A 616 26.12 16.38 -3.61
N GLY A 617 25.20 15.94 -4.48
CA GLY A 617 25.47 14.96 -5.54
C GLY A 617 25.54 13.50 -5.10
N ARG A 618 25.23 13.17 -3.83
CA ARG A 618 25.08 11.78 -3.34
C ARG A 618 23.84 11.59 -2.46
N PRO A 619 23.09 10.49 -2.63
CA PRO A 619 21.96 10.20 -1.77
C PRO A 619 22.41 9.67 -0.39
N ARG A 620 22.13 10.40 0.68
CA ARG A 620 22.29 9.94 2.07
C ARG A 620 20.98 9.35 2.59
N TYR A 621 20.99 8.09 3.04
CA TYR A 621 19.84 7.43 3.65
C TYR A 621 19.76 7.74 5.14
N GLY A 622 18.65 8.34 5.56
CA GLY A 622 18.42 8.75 6.95
C GLY A 622 17.37 9.85 7.07
N PRO A 623 16.87 10.17 8.28
CA PRO A 623 16.06 11.37 8.47
C PRO A 623 16.88 12.62 8.13
N PRO A 624 16.24 13.72 7.67
CA PRO A 624 16.94 14.96 7.34
C PRO A 624 17.62 15.56 8.58
N LEU A 625 18.78 16.19 8.40
CA LEU A 625 19.49 16.90 9.47
C LEU A 625 18.73 18.18 9.86
N GLY A 626 18.85 18.60 11.12
CA GLY A 626 18.25 19.85 11.63
C GLY A 626 16.84 19.71 12.21
N LEU A 627 16.37 18.48 12.44
CA LEU A 627 15.10 18.22 13.14
C LEU A 627 15.26 18.09 14.66
N ASP A 628 16.49 18.13 15.17
CA ASP A 628 16.89 17.97 16.58
C ASP A 628 16.32 19.06 17.52
N SER A 629 15.96 20.21 16.97
CA SER A 629 15.37 21.34 17.71
C SER A 629 13.85 21.47 17.57
N ILE A 630 13.21 20.58 16.78
CA ILE A 630 11.79 20.67 16.44
C ILE A 630 11.05 19.45 16.99
N SER A 631 9.85 19.63 17.56
CA SER A 631 9.03 18.51 18.00
C SER A 631 8.53 17.71 16.79
N THR A 632 8.95 16.45 16.67
CA THR A 632 8.50 15.55 15.60
C THR A 632 7.35 14.64 16.07
N VAL A 633 6.65 14.05 15.10
CA VAL A 633 5.57 13.07 15.31
C VAL A 633 5.97 11.75 14.65
N PRO A 634 5.82 10.57 15.28
CA PRO A 634 5.27 10.34 16.62
C PRO A 634 6.18 10.88 17.72
N GLY A 635 5.58 11.55 18.70
CA GLY A 635 6.31 12.03 19.87
C GLY A 635 6.74 10.91 20.81
N LEU A 636 7.64 11.24 21.75
CA LEU A 636 8.20 10.31 22.73
C LEU A 636 7.13 9.53 23.51
N ASN A 637 6.02 10.17 23.89
CA ASN A 637 4.91 9.50 24.60
C ASN A 637 4.34 8.31 23.79
N THR A 638 4.13 8.49 22.49
CA THR A 638 3.61 7.42 21.62
C THR A 638 4.62 6.27 21.52
N ILE A 639 5.91 6.60 21.42
CA ILE A 639 7.01 5.61 21.38
C ILE A 639 7.12 4.86 22.72
N ASP A 640 7.11 5.56 23.84
CA ASP A 640 7.18 4.96 25.18
C ASP A 640 6.03 4.00 25.47
N THR A 641 4.82 4.30 25.00
CA THR A 641 3.66 3.39 25.19
C THR A 641 3.85 2.02 24.53
N VAL A 642 4.73 1.94 23.53
CA VAL A 642 5.05 0.72 22.80
C VAL A 642 6.23 -0.03 23.43
N LEU A 643 7.19 0.71 23.99
CA LEU A 643 8.33 0.18 24.74
C LEU A 643 7.94 -0.37 26.13
N GLN A 644 6.92 0.19 26.77
CA GLN A 644 6.46 -0.25 28.11
C GLN A 644 5.76 -1.63 28.15
N ARG A 645 5.50 -2.28 27.02
CA ARG A 645 4.87 -3.62 26.95
C ARG A 645 5.91 -4.74 26.91
N SER A 646 5.65 -5.79 27.68
CA SER A 646 6.54 -6.95 27.95
C SER A 646 7.05 -7.72 26.74
N ASN A 647 8.31 -8.17 26.85
CA ASN A 647 9.09 -9.13 26.04
C ASN A 647 8.76 -9.18 24.54
N PHE A 648 9.35 -8.25 23.79
CA PHE A 648 9.62 -8.46 22.37
C PHE A 648 10.53 -9.69 22.24
N ASN A 649 10.04 -10.74 21.58
CA ASN A 649 10.85 -11.91 21.25
C ASN A 649 10.99 -11.96 19.73
N ARG A 650 12.08 -11.38 19.22
CA ARG A 650 12.42 -11.34 17.79
C ARG A 650 12.46 -12.75 17.18
N GLU A 651 12.98 -13.74 17.91
CA GLU A 651 13.11 -15.14 17.45
C GLU A 651 11.75 -15.78 17.10
N SER A 652 10.68 -15.39 17.79
CA SER A 652 9.34 -15.95 17.53
C SER A 652 8.74 -15.55 16.17
N TYR A 653 9.25 -14.48 15.53
CA TYR A 653 8.82 -14.05 14.20
C TYR A 653 9.65 -14.70 13.08
N LEU A 654 10.86 -15.15 13.40
CA LEU A 654 11.81 -15.73 12.46
C LEU A 654 11.53 -17.24 12.25
N SER A 655 11.01 -17.92 13.28
CA SER A 655 10.76 -19.38 13.25
C SER A 655 9.45 -19.85 12.60
N GLU A 656 8.52 -18.96 12.23
CA GLU A 656 7.12 -19.35 11.88
C GLU A 656 6.68 -19.03 10.43
N SER A 657 7.59 -18.63 9.54
CA SER A 657 7.21 -18.11 8.22
C SER A 657 7.90 -18.78 7.01
N ALA A 658 8.09 -20.10 7.03
CA ALA A 658 8.28 -20.83 5.77
C ALA A 658 6.91 -20.95 5.04
N PRO A 659 6.82 -20.69 3.72
CA PRO A 659 5.56 -20.84 2.98
C PRO A 659 5.22 -22.33 2.86
N ALA A 660 4.29 -22.82 3.68
CA ALA A 660 3.68 -24.11 3.43
C ALA A 660 2.81 -24.01 2.16
N ASP A 661 2.98 -24.99 1.26
CA ASP A 661 2.19 -25.19 0.05
C ASP A 661 0.73 -24.79 0.23
N PHE A 662 0.29 -23.84 -0.61
CA PHE A 662 -1.08 -23.35 -0.68
C PHE A 662 -2.01 -24.47 -1.17
N THR A 663 -2.42 -25.35 -0.25
CA THR A 663 -3.53 -26.28 -0.48
C THR A 663 -4.79 -25.74 0.18
N LEU A 664 -5.91 -25.79 -0.54
CA LEU A 664 -7.23 -25.26 -0.15
C LEU A 664 -7.71 -25.74 1.23
N SER A 665 -7.19 -26.86 1.76
CA SER A 665 -7.50 -27.37 3.11
C SER A 665 -6.94 -26.51 4.26
N SER A 666 -6.12 -25.51 3.96
CA SER A 666 -5.47 -24.63 4.95
C SER A 666 -6.32 -23.42 5.36
N LEU A 667 -7.39 -23.11 4.62
CA LEU A 667 -8.25 -21.94 4.87
C LEU A 667 -9.03 -22.02 6.19
N THR A 668 -9.35 -23.22 6.67
CA THR A 668 -10.16 -23.41 7.88
C THR A 668 -9.34 -23.56 9.16
N LYS A 669 -8.00 -23.64 9.08
CA LYS A 669 -7.11 -23.81 10.25
C LYS A 669 -6.12 -22.66 10.49
N CYS A 670 -5.92 -21.75 9.54
CA CYS A 670 -4.96 -20.64 9.70
C CYS A 670 -5.50 -19.38 10.42
N ILE A 671 -6.71 -19.43 11.00
CA ILE A 671 -7.30 -18.23 11.63
C ILE A 671 -6.79 -17.97 13.06
N ASN A 672 -6.09 -18.92 13.70
CA ASN A 672 -5.54 -18.70 15.04
C ASN A 672 -4.00 -18.80 15.08
N THR A 673 -3.40 -17.65 15.40
CA THR A 673 -2.03 -17.43 15.93
C THR A 673 -0.82 -17.66 15.02
N GLN A 674 -0.73 -16.98 13.87
CA GLN A 674 0.58 -16.58 13.32
C GLN A 674 0.88 -15.14 13.75
N LYS A 675 2.00 -14.92 14.44
CA LYS A 675 2.44 -13.55 14.80
C LYS A 675 3.00 -12.84 13.57
N LYS A 676 2.22 -11.95 12.97
CA LYS A 676 2.66 -11.09 11.87
C LYS A 676 3.43 -9.87 12.42
N TRP A 677 4.56 -9.51 11.79
CA TRP A 677 5.32 -8.30 12.14
C TRP A 677 4.42 -7.06 12.05
N SER A 678 4.33 -6.31 13.15
CA SER A 678 3.51 -5.11 13.27
C SER A 678 4.30 -3.89 12.82
N LEU A 679 4.05 -3.44 11.59
CA LEU A 679 4.68 -2.25 11.00
C LEU A 679 4.67 -1.06 11.96
N GLY A 680 5.84 -0.49 12.20
CA GLY A 680 6.11 0.63 13.11
C GLY A 680 6.28 0.25 14.58
N GLU A 681 5.41 -0.60 15.13
CA GLU A 681 5.51 -1.04 16.53
C GLU A 681 6.72 -1.95 16.76
N ASP A 682 6.82 -3.02 15.98
CA ASP A 682 7.90 -3.98 16.10
C ASP A 682 9.22 -3.39 15.55
N ASP A 683 9.14 -2.46 14.58
CA ASP A 683 10.31 -1.71 14.11
C ASP A 683 10.93 -0.87 15.25
N ILE A 684 10.11 -0.19 16.07
CA ILE A 684 10.58 0.56 17.24
C ILE A 684 11.17 -0.35 18.32
N ARG A 685 10.48 -1.45 18.67
CA ARG A 685 10.98 -2.39 19.68
C ARG A 685 12.32 -2.97 19.26
N SER A 686 12.45 -3.29 17.98
CA SER A 686 13.67 -3.83 17.40
C SER A 686 14.84 -2.84 17.42
N LEU A 687 14.59 -1.55 17.23
CA LEU A 687 15.63 -0.49 17.35
C LEU A 687 15.95 -0.13 18.81
N ALA A 688 15.03 -0.38 19.74
CA ALA A 688 15.25 -0.19 21.16
C ALA A 688 16.14 -1.30 21.76
N ASP A 689 16.18 -2.47 21.13
CA ASP A 689 17.18 -3.50 21.42
C ASP A 689 18.49 -3.19 20.68
N ALA A 690 19.64 -3.43 21.31
CA ALA A 690 20.93 -3.18 20.68
C ALA A 690 21.10 -4.07 19.43
N ALA A 691 21.30 -3.44 18.26
CA ALA A 691 21.53 -4.16 17.02
C ALA A 691 22.88 -4.90 17.05
N SER A 692 22.91 -6.15 16.62
CA SER A 692 24.14 -6.94 16.54
C SER A 692 24.82 -6.74 15.18
N ILE A 693 26.06 -6.29 15.19
CA ILE A 693 26.90 -6.16 14.00
C ILE A 693 28.09 -7.10 14.14
N ARG A 694 28.18 -8.14 13.30
CA ARG A 694 29.29 -9.10 13.31
C ARG A 694 30.25 -8.83 12.16
N ILE A 695 31.54 -8.68 12.46
CA ILE A 695 32.59 -8.59 11.44
C ILE A 695 33.27 -9.95 11.29
N ASP A 696 33.17 -10.52 10.09
CA ASP A 696 33.83 -11.76 9.72
C ASP A 696 34.95 -11.50 8.70
N HIS A 697 36.18 -11.78 9.12
CA HIS A 697 37.37 -11.57 8.32
C HIS A 697 37.62 -12.76 7.39
N VAL A 698 37.51 -12.50 6.09
CA VAL A 698 37.71 -13.52 5.05
C VAL A 698 39.20 -13.72 4.78
N LYS A 699 39.70 -14.90 5.17
CA LYS A 699 41.12 -15.25 5.02
C LYS A 699 41.53 -15.40 3.55
N ALA A 700 42.10 -14.34 2.99
CA ALA A 700 42.67 -14.32 1.65
C ALA A 700 44.09 -13.73 1.69
N LYS A 701 45.05 -14.45 2.28
CA LYS A 701 46.42 -13.96 2.60
C LYS A 701 47.05 -13.15 1.46
N ASP A 702 46.87 -13.64 0.25
CA ASP A 702 47.40 -13.10 -0.97
C ASP A 702 46.69 -11.81 -1.41
N ILE A 703 45.37 -11.69 -1.22
CA ILE A 703 44.57 -10.52 -1.60
C ILE A 703 44.66 -9.42 -0.54
N SER A 704 44.50 -9.74 0.75
CA SER A 704 44.61 -8.77 1.85
C SER A 704 45.97 -8.04 1.82
N SER A 705 47.06 -8.78 1.58
CA SER A 705 48.40 -8.16 1.46
C SER A 705 48.55 -7.26 0.22
N LEU A 706 47.86 -7.55 -0.88
CA LEU A 706 47.87 -6.69 -2.06
C LEU A 706 47.01 -5.43 -1.83
N LEU A 707 45.84 -5.55 -1.20
CA LEU A 707 45.01 -4.40 -0.81
C LEU A 707 45.76 -3.47 0.15
N ASP A 708 46.50 -4.01 1.12
CA ASP A 708 47.38 -3.23 2.00
C ASP A 708 48.50 -2.49 1.24
N GLN A 709 49.04 -3.10 0.18
CA GLN A 709 50.05 -2.44 -0.66
C GLN A 709 49.45 -1.30 -1.46
N VAL A 710 48.29 -1.51 -2.08
CA VAL A 710 47.54 -0.46 -2.79
C VAL A 710 47.17 0.68 -1.85
N PHE A 711 46.72 0.36 -0.63
CA PHE A 711 46.42 1.36 0.38
C PHE A 711 47.65 2.22 0.72
N LYS A 712 48.83 1.61 0.84
CA LYS A 712 50.09 2.35 1.05
C LYS A 712 50.43 3.24 -0.15
N GLU A 713 50.18 2.79 -1.37
CA GLU A 713 50.37 3.61 -2.58
C GLU A 713 49.35 4.76 -2.66
N SER A 714 48.10 4.56 -2.22
CA SER A 714 47.13 5.65 -2.11
C SER A 714 47.51 6.65 -1.01
N ALA A 715 47.90 6.14 0.16
CA ALA A 715 48.27 6.95 1.31
C ALA A 715 49.55 7.76 1.06
N SER A 716 50.51 7.22 0.30
CA SER A 716 51.75 7.92 -0.06
C SER A 716 51.53 9.12 -0.98
N LEU A 717 50.39 9.17 -1.67
CA LEU A 717 49.97 10.31 -2.49
C LEU A 717 49.21 11.39 -1.72
N ARG A 718 48.89 11.17 -0.44
CA ARG A 718 48.19 12.17 0.36
C ARG A 718 49.13 13.33 0.70
N GLY A 719 48.69 14.53 0.34
CA GLY A 719 49.49 15.75 0.46
C GLY A 719 50.34 16.05 -0.78
N VAL A 720 50.31 15.20 -1.81
CA VAL A 720 51.02 15.41 -3.10
C VAL A 720 50.05 15.25 -4.29
N ASP A 721 48.74 15.28 -4.01
CA ASP A 721 47.69 14.68 -4.82
C ASP A 721 47.32 15.53 -6.05
N ASP A 722 48.09 15.36 -7.14
CA ASP A 722 47.89 16.03 -8.41
C ASP A 722 46.60 15.53 -9.12
N GLY A 723 45.52 16.29 -8.93
CA GLY A 723 44.19 15.98 -9.46
C GLY A 723 43.62 14.64 -8.96
N GLY A 724 43.80 14.35 -7.66
CA GLY A 724 43.08 13.31 -6.90
C GLY A 724 43.41 11.85 -7.25
N ALA A 725 44.62 11.59 -7.74
CA ALA A 725 45.18 10.27 -8.01
C ALA A 725 45.17 9.33 -6.78
N GLY A 726 45.44 9.87 -5.59
CA GLY A 726 45.36 9.11 -4.33
C GLY A 726 43.95 8.62 -4.03
N GLY A 727 42.95 9.49 -4.25
CA GLY A 727 41.53 9.13 -4.19
C GLY A 727 41.09 8.17 -5.29
N MET A 728 41.63 8.33 -6.50
CA MET A 728 41.71 7.38 -7.63
C MET A 728 41.91 5.93 -7.16
N ILE A 729 43.11 5.71 -6.65
CA ILE A 729 43.58 4.40 -6.22
C ILE A 729 42.72 3.86 -5.06
N PHE A 730 42.33 4.71 -4.11
CA PHE A 730 41.50 4.28 -2.98
C PHE A 730 40.10 3.85 -3.40
N SER A 731 39.46 4.58 -4.32
CA SER A 731 38.18 4.20 -4.94
C SER A 731 38.25 2.79 -5.55
N ARG A 732 39.27 2.54 -6.38
CA ARG A 732 39.44 1.22 -7.01
C ARG A 732 39.78 0.12 -5.99
N GLN A 733 40.50 0.44 -4.92
CA GLN A 733 40.70 -0.48 -3.79
C GLN A 733 39.36 -0.90 -3.18
N LEU A 734 38.48 0.05 -2.87
CA LEU A 734 37.16 -0.23 -2.29
C LEU A 734 36.30 -1.09 -3.21
N PHE A 735 36.34 -0.83 -4.52
CA PHE A 735 35.66 -1.68 -5.49
C PHE A 735 36.07 -3.15 -5.35
N PHE A 736 37.37 -3.45 -5.35
CA PHE A 736 37.87 -4.82 -5.21
C PHE A 736 37.63 -5.42 -3.81
N GLU A 737 37.68 -4.59 -2.78
CA GLU A 737 37.45 -5.00 -1.39
C GLU A 737 35.97 -5.35 -1.13
N ARG A 738 35.04 -4.77 -1.90
CA ARG A 738 33.60 -5.03 -1.80
C ARG A 738 33.07 -5.96 -2.87
N LEU A 739 33.86 -6.37 -3.87
CA LEU A 739 33.39 -7.15 -5.03
C LEU A 739 32.95 -8.56 -4.61
N PRO A 740 31.62 -8.84 -4.51
CA PRO A 740 31.13 -10.06 -3.91
C PRO A 740 30.87 -11.15 -4.97
N VAL A 741 31.46 -11.02 -6.16
CA VAL A 741 31.23 -11.91 -7.31
C VAL A 741 32.55 -12.25 -7.99
N PRO A 742 32.67 -13.42 -8.63
CA PRO A 742 33.84 -13.72 -9.45
C PRO A 742 34.03 -12.66 -10.55
N GLY A 743 35.26 -12.16 -10.75
CA GLY A 743 35.51 -11.07 -11.72
C GLY A 743 35.12 -11.44 -13.15
N LYS A 744 35.14 -12.74 -13.50
CA LYS A 744 34.66 -13.25 -14.78
C LYS A 744 33.15 -13.06 -14.95
N ASP A 745 32.36 -13.35 -13.92
CA ASP A 745 30.90 -13.25 -13.98
C ASP A 745 30.45 -11.78 -14.04
N PHE A 746 31.17 -10.88 -13.33
CA PHE A 746 30.98 -9.44 -13.44
C PHE A 746 31.13 -8.93 -14.88
N ASP A 747 32.29 -9.18 -15.49
CA ASP A 747 32.57 -8.71 -16.86
C ASP A 747 31.64 -9.35 -17.91
N GLU A 748 31.28 -10.62 -17.72
CA GLU A 748 30.37 -11.33 -18.63
C GLU A 748 28.98 -10.70 -18.62
N TRP A 749 28.43 -10.42 -17.42
CA TRP A 749 27.14 -9.76 -17.28
C TRP A 749 27.14 -8.36 -17.92
N VAL A 750 28.18 -7.56 -17.66
CA VAL A 750 28.33 -6.21 -18.24
C VAL A 750 28.34 -6.28 -19.77
N ARG A 751 29.13 -7.20 -20.35
CA ARG A 751 29.19 -7.39 -21.82
C ARG A 751 27.85 -7.81 -22.39
N GLU A 752 27.16 -8.77 -21.78
CA GLU A 752 25.85 -9.22 -22.25
C GLU A 752 24.83 -8.08 -22.28
N ARG A 753 24.78 -7.25 -21.23
CA ARG A 753 23.86 -6.11 -21.13
C ARG A 753 24.19 -5.00 -22.13
N TYR A 754 25.48 -4.71 -22.29
CA TYR A 754 25.96 -3.79 -23.31
C TYR A 754 25.56 -4.26 -24.72
N TYR A 755 25.74 -5.54 -25.05
CA TYR A 755 25.34 -6.11 -26.35
C TYR A 755 23.82 -6.15 -26.56
N ARG A 756 23.03 -6.15 -25.49
CA ARG A 756 21.56 -6.00 -25.55
C ARG A 756 21.11 -4.53 -25.70
N GLY A 757 22.06 -3.59 -25.77
CA GLY A 757 21.79 -2.17 -26.01
C GLY A 757 21.43 -1.39 -24.75
N GLU A 758 21.79 -1.85 -23.56
CA GLU A 758 21.70 -1.04 -22.34
C GLU A 758 22.80 0.04 -22.33
N TRP A 759 22.40 1.30 -22.18
CA TRP A 759 23.30 2.46 -22.29
C TRP A 759 24.05 2.76 -20.99
N PHE A 760 23.54 2.29 -19.85
CA PHE A 760 24.06 2.57 -18.51
C PHE A 760 24.46 1.26 -17.81
N VAL A 761 25.62 0.73 -18.19
CA VAL A 761 26.25 -0.44 -17.56
C VAL A 761 27.52 -0.02 -16.82
N PRO A 762 27.87 -0.66 -15.68
CA PRO A 762 29.15 -0.41 -15.02
C PRO A 762 30.33 -0.68 -15.96
N PRO A 763 31.46 0.05 -15.85
CA PRO A 763 32.66 -0.24 -16.62
C PRO A 763 33.25 -1.60 -16.25
N LEU A 764 33.88 -2.25 -17.23
CA LEU A 764 34.59 -3.52 -17.04
C LEU A 764 35.72 -3.36 -16.03
N ILE A 765 36.10 -4.45 -15.37
CA ILE A 765 37.19 -4.40 -14.37
C ILE A 765 38.50 -3.89 -15.01
N ASN A 766 38.80 -4.32 -16.24
CA ASN A 766 39.99 -3.86 -16.95
C ASN A 766 39.91 -2.39 -17.38
N GLU A 767 38.72 -1.86 -17.65
CA GLU A 767 38.54 -0.43 -17.94
C GLU A 767 38.81 0.39 -16.67
N ARG A 768 38.29 -0.04 -15.51
CA ARG A 768 38.56 0.60 -14.21
C ARG A 768 40.05 0.61 -13.84
N ILE A 769 40.79 -0.44 -14.19
CA ILE A 769 42.25 -0.50 -14.03
C ILE A 769 42.93 0.42 -15.06
N GLY A 770 42.44 0.41 -16.30
CA GLY A 770 42.90 1.25 -17.40
C GLY A 770 42.79 2.74 -17.09
N ASP A 771 41.76 3.19 -16.36
CA ASP A 771 41.62 4.58 -15.92
C ASP A 771 42.82 5.05 -15.08
N ILE A 772 43.36 4.17 -14.23
CA ILE A 772 44.56 4.48 -13.42
C ILE A 772 45.79 4.53 -14.32
N GLU A 773 45.88 3.66 -15.33
CA GLU A 773 46.98 3.64 -16.30
C GLU A 773 46.96 4.89 -17.19
N GLU A 774 45.80 5.30 -17.69
CA GLU A 774 45.60 6.55 -18.43
C GLU A 774 45.93 7.75 -17.53
N ARG A 775 45.51 7.72 -16.27
CA ARG A 775 45.88 8.76 -15.29
C ARG A 775 47.40 8.77 -15.06
N ALA A 776 48.05 7.62 -14.97
CA ALA A 776 49.51 7.54 -14.85
C ALA A 776 50.24 8.13 -16.07
N GLY A 777 49.63 8.03 -17.26
CA GLY A 777 50.16 8.61 -18.50
C GLY A 777 49.89 10.10 -18.70
N THR A 778 48.95 10.67 -17.92
CA THR A 778 48.49 12.07 -18.05
C THR A 778 48.84 12.94 -16.84
N VAL A 779 49.29 12.36 -15.73
CA VAL A 779 49.70 13.10 -14.52
C VAL A 779 51.10 13.67 -14.70
N GLU A 780 51.22 14.99 -14.51
CA GLU A 780 52.47 15.74 -14.69
C GLU A 780 53.41 15.59 -13.49
N ASN A 781 52.86 15.37 -12.29
CA ASN A 781 53.65 15.09 -11.10
C ASN A 781 54.31 13.69 -11.15
N LEU A 782 55.62 13.65 -11.42
CA LEU A 782 56.42 12.43 -11.45
C LEU A 782 56.39 11.63 -10.14
N GLN A 783 56.11 12.27 -8.99
CA GLN A 783 55.94 11.58 -7.71
C GLN A 783 54.66 10.74 -7.66
N ALA A 784 53.63 11.11 -8.44
CA ALA A 784 52.37 10.38 -8.54
C ALA A 784 52.39 9.25 -9.59
N VAL A 785 53.22 9.38 -10.63
CA VAL A 785 53.36 8.38 -11.72
C VAL A 785 53.80 7.01 -11.19
N ARG A 786 54.74 6.97 -10.22
CA ARG A 786 55.26 5.70 -9.69
C ARG A 786 54.22 4.94 -8.85
N PRO A 787 53.54 5.55 -7.87
CA PRO A 787 52.44 4.89 -7.15
C PRO A 787 51.26 4.50 -8.03
N LEU A 788 50.90 5.31 -9.05
CA LEU A 788 49.85 4.95 -10.02
C LEU A 788 50.20 3.71 -10.83
N ASN A 789 51.38 3.68 -11.48
CA ASN A 789 51.84 2.51 -12.25
C ASN A 789 51.99 1.25 -11.38
N ARG A 790 52.41 1.42 -10.11
CA ARG A 790 52.49 0.29 -9.18
C ARG A 790 51.11 -0.22 -8.79
N SER A 791 50.15 0.68 -8.57
CA SER A 791 48.76 0.34 -8.26
C SER A 791 48.10 -0.42 -9.42
N VAL A 792 48.32 -0.02 -10.68
CA VAL A 792 47.85 -0.76 -11.87
C VAL A 792 48.30 -2.22 -11.83
N ARG A 793 49.61 -2.46 -11.60
CA ARG A 793 50.15 -3.83 -11.52
C ARG A 793 49.55 -4.64 -10.36
N ILE A 794 49.32 -3.99 -9.21
CA ILE A 794 48.73 -4.67 -8.07
C ILE A 794 47.25 -4.99 -8.33
N PHE A 795 46.47 -4.08 -8.91
CA PHE A 795 45.08 -4.34 -9.28
C PHE A 795 44.94 -5.43 -10.33
N GLN A 796 45.84 -5.50 -11.32
CA GLN A 796 45.88 -6.62 -12.27
C GLN A 796 46.11 -7.97 -11.57
N GLN A 797 46.97 -8.02 -10.55
CA GLN A 797 47.17 -9.23 -9.74
C GLN A 797 45.94 -9.57 -8.90
N ILE A 798 45.25 -8.57 -8.36
CA ILE A 798 44.00 -8.76 -7.61
C ILE A 798 42.91 -9.29 -8.55
N ASP A 799 42.70 -8.67 -9.72
CA ASP A 799 41.72 -9.12 -10.72
C ASP A 799 42.00 -10.55 -11.17
N GLN A 800 43.25 -10.89 -11.52
CA GLN A 800 43.60 -12.26 -11.91
C GLN A 800 43.20 -13.28 -10.83
N ARG A 801 43.48 -12.98 -9.55
CA ARG A 801 43.13 -13.86 -8.44
C ARG A 801 41.62 -13.96 -8.25
N LEU A 802 40.88 -12.84 -8.29
CA LEU A 802 39.42 -12.82 -8.14
C LEU A 802 38.67 -13.46 -9.32
N ARG A 803 39.29 -13.54 -10.51
CA ARG A 803 38.78 -14.32 -11.65
C ARG A 803 38.94 -15.83 -11.45
N GLU A 804 40.05 -16.26 -10.84
CA GLU A 804 40.34 -17.67 -10.57
C GLU A 804 39.55 -18.19 -9.37
N GLN A 805 39.55 -17.43 -8.27
CA GLN A 805 38.83 -17.75 -7.05
C GLN A 805 38.54 -16.46 -6.27
N ASN A 806 37.26 -16.14 -6.03
CA ASN A 806 36.86 -15.00 -5.19
C ASN A 806 36.49 -15.51 -3.77
N PRO A 807 37.34 -15.27 -2.75
CA PRO A 807 37.08 -15.75 -1.40
C PRO A 807 35.86 -15.12 -0.72
N LEU A 808 35.48 -13.88 -1.05
CA LEU A 808 34.24 -13.28 -0.53
C LEU A 808 33.01 -14.03 -1.07
N PHE A 809 33.02 -14.36 -2.36
CA PHE A 809 31.92 -15.14 -2.95
C PHE A 809 31.90 -16.57 -2.42
N ASP A 810 33.06 -17.20 -2.21
CA ASP A 810 33.14 -18.51 -1.57
C ASP A 810 32.59 -18.48 -0.14
N LYS A 811 32.92 -17.44 0.64
CA LYS A 811 32.38 -17.28 1.99
C LYS A 811 30.88 -16.99 2.00
N LEU A 812 30.39 -16.19 1.05
CA LEU A 812 28.96 -15.96 0.86
C LEU A 812 28.21 -17.28 0.56
N LYS A 813 28.76 -18.15 -0.29
CA LYS A 813 28.19 -19.48 -0.57
C LYS A 813 28.10 -20.33 0.69
N GLU A 814 29.12 -20.30 1.54
CA GLU A 814 29.08 -20.99 2.84
C GLU A 814 27.94 -20.44 3.69
N TYR A 815 27.83 -19.12 3.85
CA TYR A 815 26.73 -18.52 4.62
C TYR A 815 25.36 -18.84 4.05
N ILE A 816 25.17 -18.78 2.73
CA ILE A 816 23.89 -19.16 2.10
C ILE A 816 23.55 -20.62 2.42
N ARG A 817 24.52 -21.53 2.32
CA ARG A 817 24.31 -22.95 2.66
C ARG A 817 23.99 -23.14 4.14
N ASP A 818 24.77 -22.54 5.03
CA ASP A 818 24.58 -22.66 6.47
C ASP A 818 23.23 -22.03 6.90
N THR A 819 22.82 -20.94 6.25
CA THR A 819 21.51 -20.31 6.46
C THR A 819 20.38 -21.25 6.02
N ARG A 820 20.53 -21.93 4.86
CA ARG A 820 19.59 -22.95 4.38
C ARG A 820 19.50 -24.15 5.33
N GLU A 821 20.62 -24.58 5.90
CA GLU A 821 20.65 -25.68 6.88
C GLU A 821 19.98 -25.33 8.21
N ASN A 822 19.99 -24.05 8.60
CA ASN A 822 19.39 -23.55 9.84
C ASN A 822 18.00 -22.92 9.67
N ASP A 823 17.41 -22.98 8.47
CA ASP A 823 16.11 -22.37 8.11
C ASP A 823 16.04 -20.86 8.44
N GLN A 824 17.15 -20.15 8.20
CA GLN A 824 17.25 -18.71 8.42
C GLN A 824 16.96 -17.94 7.12
N ARG A 825 16.44 -16.71 7.23
CA ARG A 825 16.25 -15.80 6.11
C ARG A 825 17.44 -14.87 5.95
N LEU A 826 17.98 -14.78 4.74
CA LEU A 826 19.19 -14.03 4.44
C LEU A 826 18.91 -12.89 3.46
N ALA A 827 19.23 -11.66 3.85
CA ALA A 827 19.32 -10.54 2.93
C ALA A 827 20.79 -10.28 2.58
N ILE A 828 21.08 -9.97 1.32
CA ILE A 828 22.43 -9.65 0.84
C ILE A 828 22.39 -8.24 0.25
N PHE A 829 23.08 -7.32 0.91
CA PHE A 829 23.09 -5.91 0.57
C PHE A 829 24.15 -5.58 -0.47
N SER A 830 23.76 -4.79 -1.48
CA SER A 830 24.68 -4.23 -2.47
C SER A 830 24.43 -2.74 -2.61
N GLU A 831 25.48 -1.91 -2.49
CA GLU A 831 25.37 -0.44 -2.53
C GLU A 831 24.84 0.13 -3.87
N SER A 832 24.88 -0.66 -4.96
CA SER A 832 24.35 -0.27 -6.27
C SER A 832 23.29 -1.26 -6.75
N PRO A 833 22.15 -0.79 -7.32
CA PRO A 833 21.18 -1.65 -7.98
C PRO A 833 21.78 -2.51 -9.09
N LYS A 834 22.74 -1.98 -9.86
CA LYS A 834 23.41 -2.73 -10.92
C LYS A 834 24.33 -3.81 -10.37
N HIS A 835 25.04 -3.52 -9.28
CA HIS A 835 25.82 -4.55 -8.58
C HIS A 835 24.91 -5.63 -7.95
N ALA A 836 23.71 -5.28 -7.49
CA ALA A 836 22.72 -6.24 -7.01
C ALA A 836 22.25 -7.18 -8.15
N GLU A 837 21.99 -6.64 -9.35
CA GLU A 837 21.66 -7.44 -10.54
C GLU A 837 22.79 -8.40 -10.93
N ILE A 838 24.06 -7.96 -10.86
CA ILE A 838 25.24 -8.79 -11.15
C ILE A 838 25.40 -9.90 -10.11
N LEU A 839 25.16 -9.61 -8.83
CA LEU A 839 25.20 -10.59 -7.76
C LEU A 839 24.10 -11.65 -7.92
N LYS A 840 22.86 -11.24 -8.23
CA LYS A 840 21.75 -12.16 -8.57
C LYS A 840 22.15 -13.08 -9.73
N TYR A 841 22.71 -12.52 -10.81
CA TYR A 841 23.20 -13.31 -11.94
C TYR A 841 24.27 -14.32 -11.54
N SER A 842 25.26 -13.91 -10.73
CA SER A 842 26.35 -14.79 -10.31
C SER A 842 25.88 -15.93 -9.41
N LEU A 843 24.96 -15.64 -8.48
CA LEU A 843 24.36 -16.65 -7.60
C LEU A 843 23.54 -17.69 -8.39
N LEU A 844 22.77 -17.25 -9.38
CA LEU A 844 21.97 -18.14 -10.24
C LEU A 844 22.86 -18.98 -11.18
N LYS A 845 23.82 -18.34 -11.84
CA LYS A 845 24.71 -18.99 -12.81
C LYS A 845 25.58 -20.08 -12.18
N GLN A 846 26.01 -19.86 -10.94
CA GLN A 846 26.83 -20.79 -10.17
C GLN A 846 25.98 -21.78 -9.34
N GLU A 847 24.66 -21.81 -9.57
CA GLU A 847 23.71 -22.71 -8.89
C GLU A 847 23.76 -22.63 -7.35
N VAL A 848 24.07 -21.45 -6.81
CA VAL A 848 24.11 -21.20 -5.36
C VAL A 848 22.69 -21.06 -4.82
N VAL A 849 21.85 -20.34 -5.57
CA VAL A 849 20.43 -20.13 -5.28
C VAL A 849 19.59 -20.46 -6.51
N THR A 850 18.34 -20.84 -6.30
CA THR A 850 17.35 -20.98 -7.37
C THR A 850 16.57 -19.68 -7.60
N GLN A 851 15.89 -19.55 -8.74
CA GLN A 851 14.98 -18.42 -8.97
C GLN A 851 13.83 -18.41 -7.95
N ASP A 852 13.30 -19.60 -7.60
CA ASP A 852 12.23 -19.74 -6.62
C ASP A 852 12.66 -19.26 -5.21
N GLU A 853 13.91 -19.50 -4.80
CA GLU A 853 14.45 -18.99 -3.52
C GLU A 853 14.54 -17.45 -3.49
N LEU A 854 14.86 -16.83 -4.63
CA LEU A 854 14.85 -15.37 -4.77
C LEU A 854 13.42 -14.80 -4.79
N ASP A 855 12.50 -15.49 -5.45
CA ASP A 855 11.10 -15.05 -5.60
C ASP A 855 10.30 -15.23 -4.29
N THR A 856 10.62 -16.25 -3.50
CA THR A 856 10.00 -16.50 -2.17
C THR A 856 10.50 -15.54 -1.09
N GLY A 857 11.63 -14.85 -1.31
CA GLY A 857 12.23 -13.92 -0.35
C GLY A 857 12.98 -14.60 0.80
N PHE A 858 13.19 -15.91 0.75
CA PHE A 858 14.03 -16.63 1.73
C PHE A 858 15.50 -16.18 1.63
N ILE A 859 15.97 -15.96 0.40
CA ILE A 859 17.23 -15.26 0.11
C ILE A 859 16.90 -14.04 -0.74
N SER A 860 17.22 -12.85 -0.24
CA SER A 860 16.93 -11.59 -0.93
C SER A 860 18.22 -10.86 -1.25
N VAL A 861 18.45 -10.49 -2.51
CA VAL A 861 19.54 -9.56 -2.87
C VAL A 861 18.94 -8.17 -3.05
N VAL A 862 19.35 -7.23 -2.20
CA VAL A 862 18.73 -5.91 -2.06
C VAL A 862 19.72 -4.77 -2.33
N SER A 863 19.25 -3.77 -3.08
CA SER A 863 19.89 -2.46 -3.23
C SER A 863 19.47 -1.50 -2.09
N PRO A 864 20.09 -0.30 -1.94
CA PRO A 864 19.70 0.63 -0.88
C PRO A 864 18.23 1.05 -0.97
N ASP A 865 17.70 1.23 -2.18
CA ASP A 865 16.31 1.64 -2.37
C ASP A 865 15.31 0.52 -2.01
N GLU A 866 15.66 -0.75 -2.26
CA GLU A 866 14.87 -1.95 -1.91
C GLU A 866 14.98 -2.29 -0.41
N ALA A 867 16.18 -2.14 0.17
CA ALA A 867 16.46 -2.48 1.57
C ALA A 867 15.59 -1.70 2.56
N ARG A 868 15.18 -0.47 2.23
CA ARG A 868 14.28 0.34 3.09
C ARG A 868 12.96 -0.36 3.40
N GLY A 869 12.44 -1.10 2.43
CA GLY A 869 11.12 -1.74 2.47
C GLY A 869 11.18 -3.25 2.61
N MET A 870 12.34 -3.84 2.90
CA MET A 870 12.49 -5.29 2.98
C MET A 870 11.71 -5.91 4.15
N ASP A 871 11.34 -7.17 4.02
CA ASP A 871 10.69 -7.93 5.08
C ASP A 871 11.68 -8.33 6.20
N VAL A 872 11.20 -9.09 7.19
CA VAL A 872 12.02 -9.56 8.31
C VAL A 872 13.00 -10.64 7.85
N HIS A 873 14.29 -10.43 8.16
CA HIS A 873 15.41 -11.33 7.89
C HIS A 873 16.20 -11.60 9.17
N ASP A 874 16.81 -12.78 9.26
CA ASP A 874 17.71 -13.13 10.35
C ASP A 874 19.03 -12.38 10.20
N ILE A 875 19.61 -12.43 8.99
CA ILE A 875 20.95 -11.93 8.72
C ILE A 875 20.93 -11.00 7.50
N LEU A 876 21.57 -9.83 7.63
CA LEU A 876 21.92 -8.96 6.50
C LEU A 876 23.41 -9.04 6.22
N VAL A 877 23.79 -9.58 5.06
CA VAL A 877 25.19 -9.64 4.62
C VAL A 877 25.58 -8.36 3.90
N VAL A 878 26.66 -7.74 4.35
CA VAL A 878 27.26 -6.54 3.77
C VAL A 878 28.72 -6.86 3.42
N PHE A 879 29.22 -6.34 2.30
CA PHE A 879 30.60 -6.55 1.87
C PHE A 879 31.44 -5.29 2.10
N GLY A 880 32.52 -5.44 2.89
CA GLY A 880 33.37 -4.34 3.31
C GLY A 880 32.65 -3.29 4.18
N VAL A 881 33.33 -2.16 4.41
CA VAL A 881 32.70 -1.00 5.07
C VAL A 881 31.73 -0.33 4.10
N LEU A 882 30.59 0.16 4.56
CA LEU A 882 29.64 0.97 3.80
C LEU A 882 30.10 2.42 3.78
N HIS A 883 29.78 3.11 2.70
CA HIS A 883 29.83 4.57 2.71
C HIS A 883 28.92 5.15 3.81
N ARG A 884 29.30 6.31 4.36
CA ARG A 884 28.56 6.97 5.46
C ARG A 884 27.09 7.21 5.10
N GLU A 885 26.84 7.45 3.82
CA GLU A 885 25.54 7.66 3.21
C GLU A 885 24.61 6.45 3.31
N ASN A 886 25.16 5.24 3.45
CA ASN A 886 24.44 3.98 3.58
C ASN A 886 24.51 3.40 5.02
N ALA A 887 25.07 4.14 5.98
CA ALA A 887 25.30 3.65 7.34
C ALA A 887 24.01 3.19 8.04
N ALA A 888 22.85 3.74 7.65
CA ALA A 888 21.54 3.35 8.17
C ALA A 888 21.24 1.84 8.04
N PHE A 889 21.81 1.17 7.04
CA PHE A 889 21.58 -0.25 6.80
C PHE A 889 22.37 -1.17 7.73
N TYR A 890 23.32 -0.65 8.51
CA TYR A 890 23.96 -1.44 9.57
C TYR A 890 22.99 -1.84 10.68
N ILE A 891 21.95 -1.03 10.92
CA ILE A 891 21.02 -1.20 12.04
C ILE A 891 19.57 -1.23 11.58
N HIS A 892 19.29 -1.98 10.52
CA HIS A 892 17.93 -2.08 9.98
C HIS A 892 16.97 -2.77 10.98
N PRO A 893 15.78 -2.21 11.30
CA PRO A 893 14.86 -2.73 12.33
C PRO A 893 14.35 -4.14 12.06
N ARG A 894 14.37 -4.58 10.81
CA ARG A 894 13.87 -5.89 10.40
C ARG A 894 14.97 -6.93 10.20
N VAL A 895 16.16 -6.66 10.71
CA VAL A 895 17.32 -7.54 10.66
C VAL A 895 17.75 -7.85 12.08
N SER A 896 18.02 -9.12 12.38
CA SER A 896 18.52 -9.50 13.70
C SER A 896 20.01 -9.26 13.88
N GLU A 897 20.79 -9.65 12.87
CA GLU A 897 22.26 -9.51 12.83
C GLU A 897 22.71 -8.96 11.48
N THR A 898 23.56 -7.93 11.48
CA THR A 898 24.26 -7.47 10.28
C THR A 898 25.64 -8.10 10.23
N LEU A 899 25.88 -8.95 9.24
CA LEU A 899 27.15 -9.62 9.00
C LEU A 899 27.98 -8.86 7.95
N ILE A 900 29.18 -8.43 8.32
CA ILE A 900 30.11 -7.74 7.43
C ILE A 900 31.22 -8.70 7.02
N LEU A 901 31.27 -9.05 5.73
CA LEU A 901 32.35 -9.83 5.13
C LEU A 901 33.42 -8.89 4.58
N THR A 902 34.64 -8.98 5.11
CA THR A 902 35.73 -8.06 4.74
C THR A 902 37.09 -8.77 4.68
N TYR A 903 37.98 -8.28 3.83
CA TYR A 903 39.39 -8.71 3.79
C TYR A 903 40.28 -8.02 4.83
N ASP A 904 39.83 -6.89 5.39
CA ASP A 904 40.57 -6.06 6.34
C ASP A 904 39.76 -5.85 7.63
N ARG A 905 40.39 -6.13 8.78
CA ARG A 905 39.80 -6.00 10.13
C ARG A 905 39.77 -4.56 10.65
N THR A 906 40.59 -3.68 10.07
CA THR A 906 40.73 -2.29 10.51
C THR A 906 39.47 -1.43 10.29
N TRP A 907 38.50 -1.93 9.53
CA TRP A 907 37.21 -1.27 9.31
C TRP A 907 36.28 -1.28 10.51
N ALA A 908 36.54 -2.12 11.51
CA ALA A 908 35.67 -2.31 12.67
C ALA A 908 35.30 -1.01 13.40
N THR A 909 36.28 -0.18 13.72
CA THR A 909 36.08 1.11 14.38
C THR A 909 35.27 2.08 13.52
N MET A 910 35.39 1.99 12.19
CA MET A 910 34.64 2.86 11.28
C MET A 910 33.18 2.43 11.15
N VAL A 911 32.92 1.13 11.06
CA VAL A 911 31.56 0.56 11.08
C VAL A 911 30.85 1.00 12.36
N GLU A 912 31.49 0.82 13.50
CA GLU A 912 30.95 1.22 14.81
C GLU A 912 30.64 2.71 14.85
N ARG A 913 31.58 3.56 14.43
CA ARG A 913 31.37 5.01 14.37
C ARG A 913 30.18 5.39 13.48
N HIS A 914 30.10 4.86 12.26
CA HIS A 914 29.02 5.16 11.33
C HIS A 914 27.65 4.71 11.87
N ALA A 915 27.57 3.52 12.47
CA ALA A 915 26.34 3.01 13.04
C ALA A 915 25.90 3.83 14.26
N ARG A 916 26.83 4.23 15.14
CA ARG A 916 26.56 5.10 16.29
C ARG A 916 26.07 6.49 15.89
N GLU A 917 26.72 7.13 14.91
CA GLU A 917 26.30 8.45 14.39
C GLU A 917 24.86 8.40 13.84
N PHE A 918 24.47 7.29 13.21
CA PHE A 918 23.10 7.12 12.73
C PHE A 918 22.10 6.95 13.89
N VAL A 919 22.43 6.15 14.93
CA VAL A 919 21.60 6.05 16.16
C VAL A 919 21.44 7.41 16.84
N GLU A 920 22.50 8.21 16.93
CA GLU A 920 22.45 9.58 17.47
C GLU A 920 21.46 10.42 16.69
N THR A 921 21.53 10.37 15.35
CA THR A 921 20.57 11.07 14.49
C THR A 921 19.12 10.63 14.75
N LEU A 922 18.87 9.33 14.99
CA LEU A 922 17.52 8.84 15.31
C LEU A 922 17.03 9.32 16.67
N ASN A 923 17.89 9.30 17.69
CA ASN A 923 17.56 9.75 19.04
C ASN A 923 17.28 11.27 19.08
N ASP A 924 18.09 12.06 18.37
CA ASP A 924 17.92 13.51 18.25
C ASP A 924 16.55 13.86 17.63
N VAL A 925 16.13 13.10 16.61
CA VAL A 925 14.84 13.31 15.92
C VAL A 925 13.63 13.00 16.81
N VAL A 926 13.71 12.00 17.67
CA VAL A 926 12.56 11.50 18.45
C VAL A 926 12.29 12.30 19.73
N GLY A 927 13.34 12.66 20.48
CA GLY A 927 13.18 13.22 21.82
C GLY A 927 14.05 14.44 22.13
N GLY A 928 14.80 14.92 21.13
CA GLY A 928 15.87 15.90 21.33
C GLY A 928 16.97 15.35 22.24
N SER A 929 17.96 16.19 22.56
CA SER A 929 19.18 15.81 23.30
C SER A 929 18.99 15.24 24.72
N ASN A 930 17.76 15.15 25.23
CA ASN A 930 17.43 14.69 26.59
C ASN A 930 16.82 13.28 26.65
N SER A 931 16.60 12.61 25.50
CA SER A 931 16.05 11.25 25.45
C SER A 931 16.81 10.38 24.45
N SER A 932 17.05 9.12 24.79
CA SER A 932 17.74 8.15 23.92
C SER A 932 16.99 6.83 23.92
N PRO A 933 15.83 6.76 23.23
CA PRO A 933 15.00 5.56 23.18
C PRO A 933 15.66 4.39 22.43
N TYR A 934 16.64 4.66 21.58
CA TYR A 934 17.37 3.64 20.82
C TYR A 934 18.78 3.43 21.36
N LEU A 935 19.18 2.16 21.45
CA LEU A 935 20.48 1.76 21.99
C LEU A 935 21.55 1.75 20.89
N TYR A 936 22.80 1.98 21.30
CA TYR A 936 23.94 1.81 20.40
C TYR A 936 24.13 0.33 20.03
N PRO A 937 24.58 0.05 18.79
CA PRO A 937 24.79 -1.32 18.34
C PRO A 937 25.96 -2.00 19.07
N GLU A 938 25.88 -3.31 19.21
CA GLU A 938 26.96 -4.16 19.71
C GLU A 938 27.81 -4.68 18.55
N LEU A 939 29.12 -4.43 18.60
CA LEU A 939 30.06 -4.94 17.61
C LEU A 939 30.68 -6.27 18.09
N LEU A 940 30.48 -7.33 17.31
CA LEU A 940 30.96 -8.68 17.58
C LEU A 940 31.96 -9.14 16.49
N GLY A 941 32.85 -10.08 16.81
CA GLY A 941 33.71 -10.75 15.82
C GLY A 941 35.20 -10.40 15.86
N ASP A 942 35.90 -10.69 14.75
CA ASP A 942 37.36 -10.64 14.61
C ASP A 942 37.86 -9.19 14.46
N THR A 943 37.91 -8.44 15.57
CA THR A 943 38.45 -7.06 15.61
C THR A 943 39.95 -7.04 15.94
N GLU A 944 40.70 -6.09 15.38
CA GLU A 944 42.07 -5.82 15.85
C GLU A 944 42.01 -5.06 17.19
N GLN A 945 42.60 -5.63 18.25
CA GLN A 945 42.79 -4.92 19.52
C GLN A 945 43.81 -3.80 19.30
N GLU A 946 43.49 -2.56 19.67
CA GLU A 946 44.48 -1.48 19.74
C GLU A 946 45.67 -1.91 20.61
N PRO A 947 46.92 -1.66 20.21
CA PRO A 947 48.06 -1.96 21.05
C PRO A 947 47.98 -1.10 22.30
N VAL A 948 47.71 -1.73 23.44
CA VAL A 948 47.89 -1.14 24.76
C VAL A 948 49.37 -0.78 24.88
N ASP A 949 49.68 0.49 25.14
CA ASP A 949 51.03 0.94 25.48
C ASP A 949 51.53 0.16 26.72
N GLU A 950 52.23 -0.95 26.48
CA GLU A 950 52.95 -1.69 27.51
C GLU A 950 54.18 -0.90 27.97
N THR A 951 53.95 0.11 28.81
CA THR A 951 54.98 0.61 29.72
C THR A 951 54.44 0.71 31.14
N SER A 952 54.24 -0.43 31.78
CA SER A 952 54.41 -0.59 33.24
C SER A 952 54.47 -2.06 33.63
N ASN A 953 55.58 -2.72 33.29
CA ASN A 953 56.06 -3.83 34.09
C ASN A 953 56.55 -3.27 35.44
N VAL A 954 55.69 -3.32 36.46
CA VAL A 954 56.15 -3.41 37.85
C VAL A 954 55.45 -4.61 38.48
N GLU A 955 56.28 -5.55 38.91
CA GLU A 955 55.94 -6.78 39.60
C GLU A 955 55.00 -6.53 40.79
N SER A 956 53.84 -7.18 40.76
CA SER A 956 52.99 -7.36 41.93
C SER A 956 53.61 -8.44 42.82
N THR A 957 54.25 -8.01 43.92
CA THR A 957 54.39 -8.85 45.12
C THR A 957 53.19 -8.59 46.02
N GLY A 958 52.63 -9.69 46.56
CA GLY A 958 51.25 -9.73 47.04
C GLY A 958 50.93 -8.95 48.31
N GLY A 959 49.63 -8.84 48.59
CA GLY A 959 49.12 -8.36 49.87
C GLY A 959 47.65 -7.94 49.83
N SER A 960 46.77 -8.80 50.34
CA SER A 960 45.34 -8.57 50.57
C SER A 960 45.08 -7.51 51.66
N VAL A 961 43.91 -6.84 51.61
CA VAL A 961 42.96 -6.53 52.74
C VAL A 961 42.29 -5.12 52.65
N VAL A 962 40.97 -5.14 52.40
CA VAL A 962 39.82 -4.40 53.04
C VAL A 962 39.66 -2.86 52.96
N ALA A 963 38.48 -2.50 52.39
CA ALA A 963 37.45 -1.48 52.71
C ALA A 963 37.71 0.05 52.79
N ASP A 964 36.64 0.71 52.31
CA ASP A 964 36.01 1.96 52.75
C ASP A 964 36.48 3.32 52.22
N GLY A 965 35.49 4.10 51.78
CA GLY A 965 35.30 5.46 52.31
C GLY A 965 35.94 6.63 51.58
N ASP A 966 35.06 7.36 50.89
CA ASP A 966 34.98 8.83 50.87
C ASP A 966 35.91 9.72 50.03
N SER A 967 35.22 10.73 49.51
CA SER A 967 35.62 11.93 48.80
C SER A 967 36.73 12.76 49.46
N GLN A 968 37.60 13.41 48.66
CA GLN A 968 37.69 14.87 48.50
C GLN A 968 38.96 15.34 47.78
N HIS A 969 38.78 16.42 47.00
CA HIS A 969 39.73 17.42 46.48
C HIS A 969 41.14 17.51 47.12
N TYR A 970 42.19 17.69 46.31
CA TYR A 970 42.81 19.00 45.97
C TYR A 970 44.08 18.87 45.11
N LYS A 971 44.10 19.65 44.02
CA LYS A 971 45.19 20.38 43.33
C LYS A 971 46.67 20.07 43.59
N SER A 972 47.39 20.18 42.45
CA SER A 972 48.67 20.88 42.20
C SER A 972 49.95 20.06 42.23
N GLY A 973 50.68 20.09 41.10
CA GLY A 973 52.12 19.80 41.09
C GLY A 973 52.67 19.40 39.73
N SER A 974 52.79 20.36 38.81
CA SER A 974 53.63 20.27 37.61
C SER A 974 55.08 19.92 37.99
N LEU A 975 55.67 18.97 37.27
CA LEU A 975 57.09 18.92 36.94
C LEU A 975 57.24 18.27 35.55
N ASP A 976 57.66 19.08 34.58
CA ASP A 976 58.08 18.66 33.24
C ASP A 976 59.25 17.66 33.31
N PRO A 977 59.39 16.81 32.29
CA PRO A 977 60.65 16.87 31.56
C PRO A 977 60.44 16.95 30.03
N ALA A 978 60.93 18.06 29.49
CA ALA A 978 61.76 18.17 28.29
C ALA A 978 61.51 17.19 27.12
N SER A 979 60.90 17.75 26.07
CA SER A 979 61.27 17.63 24.65
C SER A 979 62.10 16.42 24.20
N SER A 980 61.47 15.55 23.42
CA SER A 980 62.10 14.99 22.21
C SER A 980 61.08 14.94 21.09
N ALA A 981 61.41 15.57 19.97
CA ALA A 981 60.65 15.59 18.74
C ALA A 981 60.28 14.17 18.28
N GLY A 982 58.98 13.92 18.13
CA GLY A 982 58.44 12.78 17.41
C GLY A 982 57.29 13.29 16.55
N GLN A 983 57.50 13.35 15.24
CA GLN A 983 56.41 13.48 14.27
C GLN A 983 55.46 12.30 14.50
N GLY A 984 54.27 12.58 15.05
CA GLY A 984 53.24 11.57 15.27
C GLY A 984 52.71 11.07 13.92
N LEU A 985 53.17 9.90 13.48
CA LEU A 985 52.57 9.16 12.37
C LEU A 985 51.07 8.94 12.66
N LYS A 986 50.18 9.47 11.80
CA LYS A 986 48.74 9.17 11.87
C LYS A 986 48.54 7.64 11.76
N THR A 987 47.71 7.06 12.62
CA THR A 987 47.37 5.62 12.58
C THR A 987 46.62 5.25 11.28
N LYS A 988 46.74 3.99 10.81
CA LYS A 988 46.07 3.49 9.59
C LYS A 988 44.56 3.78 9.61
N VAL A 989 43.91 3.63 10.77
CA VAL A 989 42.48 3.92 10.99
C VAL A 989 42.13 5.38 10.70
N LYS A 990 42.91 6.34 11.23
CA LYS A 990 42.69 7.77 10.98
C LYS A 990 42.90 8.13 9.51
N ILE A 991 43.89 7.50 8.87
CA ILE A 991 44.14 7.64 7.44
C ILE A 991 42.96 7.07 6.64
N LEU A 992 42.44 5.88 6.95
CA LEU A 992 41.28 5.31 6.26
C LEU A 992 40.03 6.21 6.39
N ALA A 993 39.79 6.78 7.57
CA ALA A 993 38.69 7.73 7.80
C ALA A 993 38.82 8.99 6.93
N ASP A 994 39.99 9.65 6.96
CA ASP A 994 40.27 10.83 6.13
C ASP A 994 40.13 10.51 4.62
N ALA A 995 40.44 9.28 4.18
CA ALA A 995 40.28 8.85 2.79
C ALA A 995 38.83 8.68 2.37
N MET A 996 38.04 8.06 3.24
CA MET A 996 36.64 7.78 2.93
C MET A 996 35.84 9.07 2.78
N GLU A 997 36.12 10.08 3.60
CA GLU A 997 35.56 11.43 3.41
C GLU A 997 36.06 12.10 2.13
N ALA A 998 37.30 11.87 1.70
CA ALA A 998 37.82 12.45 0.47
C ALA A 998 37.24 11.78 -0.80
N VAL A 999 37.14 10.44 -0.81
CA VAL A 999 36.60 9.67 -1.94
C VAL A 999 35.08 9.77 -2.04
N SER A 1000 34.40 10.11 -0.94
CA SER A 1000 32.96 10.42 -0.98
C SER A 1000 32.59 11.63 -1.83
N SER A 1001 33.55 12.38 -2.37
CA SER A 1001 33.29 13.50 -3.28
C SER A 1001 33.47 13.18 -4.78
N ARG A 1002 34.03 12.00 -5.13
CA ARG A 1002 34.53 11.70 -6.50
C ARG A 1002 33.78 10.63 -7.32
N GLU A 1003 33.46 9.47 -6.75
CA GLU A 1003 32.99 8.31 -7.53
C GLU A 1003 31.62 8.46 -8.22
N TYR A 1004 30.68 9.22 -7.67
CA TYR A 1004 29.35 9.39 -8.30
C TYR A 1004 29.39 10.25 -9.58
N ARG A 1005 30.52 10.93 -9.86
CA ARG A 1005 30.71 11.77 -11.06
C ARG A 1005 30.97 10.97 -12.33
N GLU A 1006 31.33 9.69 -12.23
CA GLU A 1006 31.51 8.80 -13.40
C GLU A 1006 30.17 8.24 -13.90
N GLU A 1007 29.13 8.19 -13.05
CA GLU A 1007 27.80 7.65 -13.40
C GLU A 1007 26.71 8.72 -13.56
N SER A 1008 26.98 9.99 -13.26
CA SER A 1008 26.04 11.10 -13.44
C SER A 1008 26.71 12.30 -14.12
N GLY A 1009 26.11 12.78 -15.21
CA GLY A 1009 26.68 13.76 -16.12
C GLY A 1009 27.17 15.07 -15.48
N ARG A 1010 28.09 15.73 -16.19
CA ARG A 1010 28.75 17.00 -15.85
C ARG A 1010 27.74 18.08 -15.42
N TYR A 1011 27.87 18.58 -14.19
CA TYR A 1011 27.34 19.89 -13.78
C TYR A 1011 28.49 20.77 -13.30
N GLU A 1012 28.66 21.93 -13.94
CA GLU A 1012 29.56 23.00 -13.51
C GLU A 1012 28.99 23.69 -12.26
N ARG A 1013 29.81 24.02 -11.26
CA ARG A 1013 29.38 24.73 -10.05
C ARG A 1013 29.40 26.24 -10.26
N GLU A 1014 28.33 26.92 -9.89
CA GLU A 1014 28.26 28.40 -9.79
C GLU A 1014 29.00 28.94 -8.55
N ILE A 1015 29.55 30.15 -8.67
CA ILE A 1015 30.20 30.89 -7.57
C ILE A 1015 29.13 31.60 -6.73
N ARG A 1016 29.04 31.27 -5.43
CA ARG A 1016 28.06 31.87 -4.49
C ARG A 1016 28.75 32.89 -3.59
N HIS A 1017 28.10 34.02 -3.33
CA HIS A 1017 28.63 35.10 -2.49
C HIS A 1017 27.88 35.17 -1.15
N TYR A 1018 28.57 35.53 -0.07
CA TYR A 1018 28.07 35.63 1.30
C TYR A 1018 28.43 36.98 1.93
N ILE A 1019 27.54 37.56 2.72
CA ILE A 1019 27.82 38.70 3.61
C ILE A 1019 27.62 38.21 5.04
N VAL A 1020 28.68 38.21 5.83
CA VAL A 1020 28.65 37.93 7.27
C VAL A 1020 28.61 39.26 8.02
N LYS A 1021 27.53 39.51 8.76
CA LYS A 1021 27.41 40.63 9.70
C LYS A 1021 27.84 40.18 11.08
N THR A 1022 28.73 40.94 11.71
CA THR A 1022 29.21 40.67 13.06
C THR A 1022 28.44 41.46 14.12
N GLU A 1023 28.58 41.11 15.41
CA GLU A 1023 27.94 41.82 16.53
C GLU A 1023 28.32 43.31 16.61
N PHE A 1024 29.45 43.71 16.03
CA PHE A 1024 29.92 45.10 15.95
C PHE A 1024 29.51 45.82 14.65
N ASP A 1025 28.54 45.26 13.90
CA ASP A 1025 28.07 45.75 12.60
C ASP A 1025 29.16 45.87 11.51
N LYS A 1026 30.30 45.17 11.65
CA LYS A 1026 31.29 44.96 10.57
C LYS A 1026 30.73 43.93 9.59
N GLU A 1027 30.68 44.27 8.30
CA GLU A 1027 30.27 43.38 7.21
C GLU A 1027 31.49 42.76 6.52
N ILE A 1028 31.54 41.43 6.46
CA ILE A 1028 32.61 40.67 5.80
C ILE A 1028 32.01 39.99 4.57
N LYS A 1029 32.54 40.31 3.39
CA LYS A 1029 32.12 39.73 2.11
C LYS A 1029 32.98 38.52 1.77
N LEU A 1030 32.33 37.40 1.49
CA LEU A 1030 32.95 36.11 1.31
C LEU A 1030 32.30 35.40 0.12
N THR A 1031 32.88 34.32 -0.35
CA THR A 1031 32.40 33.46 -1.43
C THR A 1031 32.46 32.01 -0.97
N ASN A 1032 31.78 31.09 -1.65
CA ASN A 1032 31.87 29.65 -1.34
C ASN A 1032 33.28 29.05 -1.48
N TYR A 1033 34.24 29.82 -2.01
CA TYR A 1033 35.66 29.44 -2.07
C TYR A 1033 36.48 29.97 -0.90
N ASP A 1034 35.97 30.97 -0.17
CA ASP A 1034 36.66 31.52 0.99
C ASP A 1034 36.56 30.56 2.16
N ARG A 1035 37.58 30.54 3.02
CA ARG A 1035 37.59 29.77 4.27
C ARG A 1035 37.74 30.72 5.44
N ILE A 1036 36.97 30.47 6.49
CA ILE A 1036 36.92 31.33 7.67
C ILE A 1036 37.35 30.51 8.87
N LEU A 1037 38.27 31.05 9.67
CA LEU A 1037 38.72 30.37 10.86
C LEU A 1037 37.68 30.56 11.98
N CYS A 1038 37.01 29.49 12.39
CA CYS A 1038 35.97 29.50 13.41
C CYS A 1038 36.46 28.84 14.71
N ARG A 1039 36.12 29.44 15.84
CA ARG A 1039 36.46 28.99 17.19
C ARG A 1039 35.35 28.07 17.72
N ARG A 1040 35.66 26.80 18.00
CA ARG A 1040 34.72 25.84 18.60
C ARG A 1040 35.16 25.41 20.01
N PRO A 1041 34.22 25.34 20.98
CA PRO A 1041 34.49 24.72 22.27
C PRO A 1041 34.46 23.19 22.14
N ASN A 1042 35.54 22.50 22.56
CA ASN A 1042 35.60 21.04 22.61
C ASN A 1042 36.09 20.60 23.99
N ASN A 1043 35.23 19.98 24.80
CA ASN A 1043 35.56 19.32 26.08
C ASN A 1043 36.64 20.04 26.92
N SER A 1044 36.38 21.31 27.28
CA SER A 1044 37.22 22.22 28.08
C SER A 1044 38.48 22.82 27.42
N LYS A 1045 38.73 22.57 26.12
CA LYS A 1045 39.72 23.29 25.30
C LYS A 1045 39.04 24.04 24.15
N VAL A 1046 39.63 25.17 23.75
CA VAL A 1046 39.18 25.96 22.60
C VAL A 1046 40.03 25.58 21.41
N GLU A 1047 39.41 25.16 20.32
CA GLU A 1047 40.09 24.85 19.06
C GLU A 1047 39.56 25.72 17.91
N TYR A 1048 40.46 26.10 17.00
CA TYR A 1048 40.18 26.88 15.81
C TYR A 1048 40.24 25.98 14.57
N HIS A 1049 39.23 26.08 13.70
CA HIS A 1049 39.07 25.25 12.51
C HIS A 1049 38.62 26.08 11.31
N TRP A 1050 39.13 25.78 10.12
CA TRP A 1050 38.67 26.43 8.89
C TRP A 1050 37.31 25.86 8.46
N VAL A 1051 36.32 26.74 8.31
CA VAL A 1051 34.96 26.40 7.86
C VAL A 1051 34.60 27.20 6.62
N SER A 1052 33.70 26.66 5.79
CA SER A 1052 33.08 27.41 4.70
C SER A 1052 32.15 28.50 5.27
N PRO A 1053 31.98 29.66 4.61
CA PRO A 1053 30.98 30.66 4.97
C PRO A 1053 29.56 30.10 5.07
N GLU A 1054 29.24 29.03 4.33
CA GLU A 1054 27.95 28.33 4.38
C GLU A 1054 27.69 27.62 5.72
N ALA A 1055 28.75 27.23 6.42
CA ALA A 1055 28.68 26.48 7.66
C ALA A 1055 28.65 27.38 8.91
N LEU A 1056 28.70 28.70 8.71
CA LEU A 1056 28.60 29.66 9.80
C LEU A 1056 27.14 29.89 10.20
N THR A 1057 26.92 30.05 11.49
CA THR A 1057 25.62 30.35 12.10
C THR A 1057 25.71 31.58 13.00
N SER A 1058 24.57 32.19 13.31
CA SER A 1058 24.51 33.28 14.28
C SER A 1058 24.98 32.77 15.66
N GLY A 1059 25.92 33.48 16.28
CA GLY A 1059 26.59 33.09 17.53
C GLY A 1059 27.97 32.46 17.35
N ASP A 1060 28.37 32.07 16.13
CA ASP A 1060 29.72 31.55 15.89
C ASP A 1060 30.78 32.63 16.06
N THR A 1061 31.92 32.28 16.66
CA THR A 1061 33.07 33.20 16.78
C THR A 1061 34.06 32.93 15.67
N ILE A 1062 34.14 33.84 14.71
CA ILE A 1062 35.11 33.83 13.62
C ILE A 1062 36.35 34.63 13.96
N VAL A 1063 37.46 34.29 13.33
CA VAL A 1063 38.76 34.95 13.50
C VAL A 1063 39.23 35.48 12.16
N THR A 1064 39.62 36.75 12.11
CA THR A 1064 40.25 37.37 10.94
C THR A 1064 41.70 37.74 11.23
N ILE A 1065 42.56 37.53 10.24
CA ILE A 1065 44.00 37.86 10.30
C ILE A 1065 44.22 39.06 9.37
N PRO A 1066 44.99 40.09 9.75
CA PRO A 1066 45.27 41.21 8.87
C PRO A 1066 46.02 40.77 7.60
N ASP A 1067 45.57 41.26 6.43
CA ASP A 1067 46.16 40.95 5.11
C ASP A 1067 47.67 41.23 5.01
N GLU A 1068 48.20 42.14 5.85
CA GLU A 1068 49.63 42.45 5.93
C GLU A 1068 50.44 41.28 6.51
N ILE A 1069 49.90 40.64 7.56
CA ILE A 1069 50.51 39.48 8.23
C ILE A 1069 50.38 38.24 7.35
N GLU A 1070 49.22 38.05 6.72
CA GLU A 1070 49.00 36.93 5.80
C GLU A 1070 49.93 37.02 4.58
N ARG A 1071 50.10 38.21 3.99
CA ARG A 1071 51.07 38.43 2.90
C ARG A 1071 52.52 38.26 3.32
N GLU A 1072 52.88 38.67 4.53
CA GLU A 1072 54.23 38.45 5.08
C GLU A 1072 54.53 36.95 5.22
N LEU A 1073 53.65 36.19 5.87
CA LEU A 1073 53.78 34.75 6.06
C LEU A 1073 53.78 34.02 4.72
N TRP A 1074 52.92 34.45 3.80
CA TRP A 1074 52.85 33.89 2.46
C TRP A 1074 54.14 34.09 1.67
N ARG A 1075 54.68 35.31 1.69
CA ARG A 1075 55.95 35.63 1.03
C ARG A 1075 57.12 34.87 1.67
N GLU A 1076 57.16 34.76 2.99
CA GLU A 1076 58.19 34.00 3.70
C GLU A 1076 58.13 32.50 3.36
N GLN A 1077 56.92 31.93 3.31
CA GLN A 1077 56.71 30.53 2.97
C GLN A 1077 57.10 30.22 1.51
N LEU A 1078 56.66 31.04 0.54
CA LEU A 1078 57.07 30.89 -0.84
C LEU A 1078 58.58 31.12 -1.04
N ARG A 1079 59.18 32.09 -0.32
CA ARG A 1079 60.63 32.30 -0.36
C ARG A 1079 61.38 31.06 0.13
N ASN A 1080 60.98 30.49 1.27
CA ASN A 1080 61.61 29.31 1.84
C ASN A 1080 61.46 28.08 0.93
N LEU A 1081 60.27 27.88 0.34
CA LEU A 1081 59.99 26.77 -0.58
C LEU A 1081 60.91 26.82 -1.82
N TYR A 1082 60.95 27.97 -2.50
CA TYR A 1082 61.71 28.12 -3.74
C TYR A 1082 63.22 28.36 -3.54
N GLU A 1083 63.68 28.66 -2.32
CA GLU A 1083 65.12 28.76 -2.02
C GLU A 1083 65.72 27.47 -1.44
N ASN A 1084 64.94 26.61 -0.79
CA ASN A 1084 65.47 25.46 -0.04
C ASN A 1084 64.94 24.09 -0.44
N GLU A 1085 63.74 23.97 -1.03
CA GLU A 1085 63.04 22.67 -1.13
C GLU A 1085 62.71 22.24 -2.57
N VAL A 1086 62.42 23.17 -3.47
CA VAL A 1086 62.00 22.83 -4.83
C VAL A 1086 63.16 22.96 -5.82
N ASN A 1087 63.62 21.82 -6.35
CA ASN A 1087 64.51 21.80 -7.50
C ASN A 1087 63.69 21.97 -8.80
N ALA A 1088 63.15 23.18 -9.02
CA ALA A 1088 62.22 23.51 -10.13
C ALA A 1088 62.93 23.95 -11.41
N ASP A 1089 64.18 23.52 -11.62
CA ASP A 1089 65.01 23.96 -12.75
C ASP A 1089 64.27 23.89 -14.10
N GLN A 1090 63.51 22.83 -14.36
CA GLN A 1090 62.82 22.67 -15.65
C GLN A 1090 61.59 23.57 -15.82
N ALA A 1091 60.76 23.75 -14.78
CA ALA A 1091 59.58 24.62 -14.84
C ALA A 1091 59.97 26.11 -14.81
N ILE A 1092 61.01 26.46 -14.04
CA ILE A 1092 61.58 27.80 -14.01
C ILE A 1092 62.24 28.13 -15.35
N ASN A 1093 62.91 27.17 -16.01
CA ASN A 1093 63.45 27.38 -17.35
C ASN A 1093 62.35 27.67 -18.39
N ARG A 1094 61.21 26.95 -18.34
CA ARG A 1094 60.07 27.24 -19.23
C ARG A 1094 59.37 28.55 -18.91
N LEU A 1095 59.30 28.94 -17.64
CA LEU A 1095 58.84 30.27 -17.24
C LEU A 1095 59.83 31.37 -17.67
N THR A 1096 61.11 31.05 -17.75
CA THR A 1096 62.16 31.95 -18.28
C THR A 1096 61.94 32.21 -19.76
N ASP A 1097 61.59 31.18 -20.56
CA ASP A 1097 61.24 31.35 -21.98
C ASP A 1097 60.07 32.33 -22.16
N TRP A 1098 59.06 32.29 -21.28
CA TRP A 1098 57.95 33.25 -21.25
C TRP A 1098 58.40 34.67 -20.86
N TYR A 1099 59.11 34.78 -19.74
CA TYR A 1099 59.59 36.06 -19.21
C TYR A 1099 60.48 36.81 -20.22
N GLU A 1100 61.46 36.12 -20.81
CA GLU A 1100 62.39 36.71 -21.79
C GLU A 1100 61.66 37.12 -23.07
N ALA A 1101 60.70 36.32 -23.54
CA ALA A 1101 59.94 36.63 -24.75
C ALA A 1101 59.10 37.90 -24.57
N LEU A 1102 58.43 38.08 -23.43
CA LEU A 1102 57.62 39.28 -23.17
C LEU A 1102 58.49 40.55 -23.02
N GLN A 1103 59.66 40.44 -22.39
CA GLN A 1103 60.61 41.57 -22.31
C GLN A 1103 61.15 41.96 -23.69
N GLU A 1104 61.49 40.98 -24.53
CA GLU A 1104 62.00 41.25 -25.87
C GLU A 1104 60.91 41.81 -26.80
N ILE A 1105 59.67 41.32 -26.70
CA ILE A 1105 58.52 41.87 -27.43
C ILE A 1105 58.30 43.32 -27.04
N TRP A 1106 58.31 43.63 -25.74
CA TRP A 1106 58.18 44.98 -25.23
C TRP A 1106 59.27 45.91 -25.78
N ARG A 1107 60.54 45.49 -25.65
CA ARG A 1107 61.71 46.25 -26.11
C ARG A 1107 61.66 46.54 -27.62
N ARG A 1108 61.28 45.55 -28.44
CA ARG A 1108 61.18 45.73 -29.90
C ARG A 1108 60.12 46.75 -30.28
N ILE A 1109 58.96 46.71 -29.64
CA ILE A 1109 57.87 47.64 -29.92
C ILE A 1109 58.23 49.04 -29.41
N GLU A 1110 58.90 49.14 -28.27
CA GLU A 1110 59.44 50.41 -27.77
C GLU A 1110 60.47 51.02 -28.72
N GLU A 1111 61.40 50.22 -29.26
CA GLU A 1111 62.40 50.65 -30.26
C GLU A 1111 61.73 51.08 -31.59
N ASP A 1112 60.77 50.30 -32.09
CA ASP A 1112 60.04 50.59 -33.32
C ASP A 1112 59.21 51.87 -33.19
N LEU A 1113 58.52 52.06 -32.05
CA LEU A 1113 57.77 53.28 -31.76
C LEU A 1113 58.70 54.48 -31.57
N SER A 1114 59.84 54.31 -30.90
CA SER A 1114 60.81 55.40 -30.67
C SER A 1114 61.46 55.93 -31.96
N THR A 1115 61.38 55.19 -33.07
CA THR A 1115 61.82 55.67 -34.40
C THR A 1115 60.75 56.47 -35.15
N THR A 1116 59.48 56.43 -34.72
CA THR A 1116 58.33 57.02 -35.42
C THR A 1116 57.55 58.04 -34.58
N GLU A 1117 57.38 57.85 -33.26
CA GLU A 1117 56.70 58.74 -32.31
C GLU A 1117 57.31 58.63 -30.88
N ILE A 1118 56.75 59.32 -29.87
CA ILE A 1118 57.17 59.18 -28.46
C ILE A 1118 56.57 57.89 -27.89
N ALA A 1119 57.40 56.89 -27.60
CA ALA A 1119 56.98 55.66 -26.94
C ALA A 1119 56.53 55.94 -25.50
N THR A 1120 55.25 55.71 -25.22
CA THR A 1120 54.68 55.70 -23.86
C THR A 1120 54.14 54.30 -23.57
N ASP A 1121 54.20 53.82 -22.32
CA ASP A 1121 53.76 52.47 -21.94
C ASP A 1121 52.34 52.16 -22.42
N SER A 1122 51.42 53.14 -22.33
CA SER A 1122 50.05 53.00 -22.82
C SER A 1122 49.97 52.75 -24.32
N LYS A 1123 50.89 53.34 -25.10
CA LYS A 1123 50.94 53.18 -26.56
C LYS A 1123 51.59 51.87 -26.96
N ILE A 1124 52.62 51.43 -26.23
CA ILE A 1124 53.25 50.11 -26.41
C ILE A 1124 52.21 49.00 -26.17
N HIS A 1125 51.46 49.07 -25.06
CA HIS A 1125 50.38 48.13 -24.75
C HIS A 1125 49.26 48.12 -25.80
N GLU A 1126 48.95 49.27 -26.40
CA GLU A 1126 47.96 49.35 -27.49
C GLU A 1126 48.43 48.62 -28.74
N VAL A 1127 49.68 48.86 -29.17
CA VAL A 1127 50.27 48.18 -30.32
C VAL A 1127 50.40 46.67 -30.07
N ILE A 1128 50.73 46.25 -28.84
CA ILE A 1128 50.76 44.83 -28.47
C ILE A 1128 49.40 44.18 -28.66
N PHE A 1129 48.34 44.81 -28.15
CA PHE A 1129 46.99 44.27 -28.22
C PHE A 1129 46.44 44.24 -29.66
N GLU A 1130 46.65 45.30 -30.43
CA GLU A 1130 46.23 45.36 -31.85
C GLU A 1130 46.92 44.27 -32.70
N ASN A 1131 48.20 44.01 -32.46
CA ASN A 1131 48.92 42.94 -33.15
C ASN A 1131 48.41 41.54 -32.79
N LEU A 1132 47.97 41.34 -31.55
CA LEU A 1132 47.37 40.07 -31.10
C LEU A 1132 46.00 39.83 -31.73
N GLU A 1133 45.17 40.86 -31.80
CA GLU A 1133 43.83 40.81 -32.41
C GLU A 1133 43.91 40.62 -33.93
N GLN A 1134 44.84 41.29 -34.62
CA GLN A 1134 45.02 41.15 -36.07
C GLN A 1134 45.61 39.81 -36.50
N SER A 1135 46.43 39.19 -35.64
CA SER A 1135 47.15 37.96 -35.98
C SER A 1135 46.41 36.68 -35.59
N ASN A 1136 45.28 36.78 -34.87
CA ASN A 1136 44.54 35.62 -34.35
C ASN A 1136 43.02 35.81 -34.49
N ASP A 1137 42.38 34.99 -35.33
CA ASP A 1137 40.95 35.12 -35.69
C ASP A 1137 39.96 35.03 -34.50
N ASN A 1138 40.36 34.46 -33.35
CA ASN A 1138 39.52 34.25 -32.16
C ASN A 1138 40.30 34.53 -30.85
N PHE A 1139 40.90 35.72 -30.69
CA PHE A 1139 41.55 36.11 -29.43
C PHE A 1139 40.53 36.71 -28.44
N GLU A 1140 40.06 35.90 -27.49
CA GLU A 1140 38.95 36.25 -26.58
C GLU A 1140 39.36 37.06 -25.33
N ARG A 1141 40.60 37.59 -25.26
CA ARG A 1141 41.11 38.25 -24.04
C ARG A 1141 41.00 39.76 -24.14
N THR A 1142 40.72 40.39 -23.00
CA THR A 1142 40.58 41.86 -22.92
C THR A 1142 41.94 42.55 -22.85
N LYS A 1143 42.01 43.81 -23.31
CA LYS A 1143 43.23 44.64 -23.25
C LYS A 1143 43.85 44.73 -21.84
N PRO A 1144 43.09 44.92 -20.74
CA PRO A 1144 43.63 44.89 -19.39
C PRO A 1144 44.28 43.56 -18.98
N THR A 1145 43.75 42.43 -19.44
CA THR A 1145 44.31 41.11 -19.13
C THR A 1145 45.70 40.94 -19.75
N VAL A 1146 45.87 41.34 -21.01
CA VAL A 1146 47.17 41.31 -21.69
C VAL A 1146 48.14 42.29 -21.05
N GLN A 1147 47.69 43.50 -20.71
CA GLN A 1147 48.50 44.48 -19.98
C GLN A 1147 49.05 43.91 -18.67
N THR A 1148 48.22 43.19 -17.92
CA THR A 1148 48.61 42.59 -16.64
C THR A 1148 49.75 41.57 -16.81
N TRP A 1149 49.74 40.77 -17.88
CA TRP A 1149 50.81 39.81 -18.15
C TRP A 1149 52.15 40.49 -18.43
N PHE A 1150 52.15 41.52 -19.26
CA PHE A 1150 53.37 42.29 -19.57
C PHE A 1150 53.86 43.08 -18.36
N ASN A 1151 52.98 43.78 -17.65
CA ASN A 1151 53.36 44.52 -16.44
C ASN A 1151 53.95 43.60 -15.38
N SER A 1152 53.37 42.40 -15.18
CA SER A 1152 53.91 41.43 -14.20
C SER A 1152 55.34 40.99 -14.55
N VAL A 1153 55.65 40.84 -15.85
CA VAL A 1153 57.00 40.51 -16.33
C VAL A 1153 57.97 41.70 -16.22
N LEU A 1154 57.49 42.93 -16.41
CA LEU A 1154 58.31 44.13 -16.34
C LEU A 1154 58.59 44.56 -14.88
N GLU A 1155 57.65 44.34 -13.97
CA GLU A 1155 57.80 44.60 -12.53
C GLU A 1155 58.61 43.51 -11.81
N ALA A 1156 58.75 42.34 -12.41
CA ALA A 1156 59.54 41.24 -11.86
C ALA A 1156 61.06 41.47 -12.06
N ASP A 1157 61.84 41.38 -10.97
CA ASP A 1157 63.32 41.37 -11.02
C ASP A 1157 63.92 40.08 -11.64
N GLY A 1158 63.07 39.12 -12.04
CA GLY A 1158 63.45 37.87 -12.68
C GLY A 1158 62.28 36.88 -12.77
N PRO A 1159 62.40 35.79 -13.57
CA PRO A 1159 61.31 34.84 -13.82
C PRO A 1159 60.82 34.15 -12.54
N LEU A 1160 61.70 33.94 -11.56
CA LEU A 1160 61.33 33.37 -10.26
C LEU A 1160 60.46 34.32 -9.42
N ASN A 1161 60.58 35.63 -9.63
CA ASN A 1161 59.81 36.63 -8.89
C ASN A 1161 58.32 36.59 -9.25
N LEU A 1162 58.00 36.19 -10.49
CA LEU A 1162 56.61 35.95 -10.92
C LEU A 1162 55.87 34.91 -10.08
N VAL A 1163 56.62 34.00 -9.43
CA VAL A 1163 56.07 32.91 -8.63
C VAL A 1163 56.16 33.21 -7.14
N LYS A 1164 57.21 33.93 -6.71
CA LYS A 1164 57.46 34.31 -5.31
C LYS A 1164 56.64 35.50 -4.84
N ASP A 1165 56.33 36.44 -5.72
CA ASP A 1165 55.58 37.65 -5.36
C ASP A 1165 54.10 37.53 -5.71
N PRO A 1166 53.20 37.42 -4.71
CA PRO A 1166 51.76 37.22 -4.94
C PRO A 1166 51.07 38.39 -5.66
N SER A 1167 51.70 39.58 -5.75
CA SER A 1167 51.16 40.69 -6.54
C SER A 1167 51.41 40.58 -8.04
N LEU A 1168 52.25 39.64 -8.47
CA LEU A 1168 52.59 39.45 -9.88
C LEU A 1168 51.83 38.24 -10.47
N THR A 1169 51.49 38.34 -11.75
CA THR A 1169 50.82 37.24 -12.48
C THR A 1169 51.85 36.38 -13.20
N ILE A 1170 51.87 35.08 -12.92
CA ILE A 1170 52.78 34.10 -13.55
C ILE A 1170 52.65 34.07 -15.09
N GLY A 1171 51.45 34.35 -15.63
CA GLY A 1171 51.17 34.38 -17.06
C GLY A 1171 49.72 33.95 -17.39
N PRO A 1172 49.38 33.75 -18.67
CA PRO A 1172 48.09 33.24 -19.12
C PRO A 1172 47.78 31.81 -18.64
N ARG A 1173 46.50 31.47 -18.54
CA ARG A 1173 46.02 30.15 -18.11
C ARG A 1173 45.74 29.16 -19.25
N SER A 1174 45.93 29.59 -20.49
CA SER A 1174 45.68 28.77 -21.68
C SER A 1174 46.92 28.78 -22.57
N TYR A 1175 47.35 27.61 -23.06
CA TYR A 1175 48.40 27.54 -24.07
C TYR A 1175 48.01 28.28 -25.35
N SER A 1176 46.71 28.37 -25.67
CA SER A 1176 46.24 29.12 -26.85
C SER A 1176 46.64 30.60 -26.78
N ASP A 1177 46.68 31.16 -25.58
CA ASP A 1177 47.04 32.57 -25.36
C ASP A 1177 48.55 32.78 -25.45
N ILE A 1178 49.34 31.82 -24.96
CA ILE A 1178 50.81 31.79 -25.11
C ILE A 1178 51.19 31.65 -26.59
N GLU A 1179 50.52 30.73 -27.28
CA GLU A 1179 50.72 30.49 -28.71
C GLU A 1179 50.27 31.70 -29.55
N ALA A 1180 49.15 32.36 -29.19
CA ALA A 1180 48.68 33.56 -29.86
C ALA A 1180 49.71 34.71 -29.79
N ILE A 1181 50.38 34.86 -28.63
CA ILE A 1181 51.49 35.81 -28.45
C ILE A 1181 52.71 35.38 -29.27
N GLY A 1182 53.07 34.10 -29.23
CA GLY A 1182 54.14 33.55 -30.07
C GLY A 1182 53.91 33.79 -31.56
N ARG A 1183 52.68 33.58 -32.05
CA ARG A 1183 52.30 33.78 -33.46
C ARG A 1183 52.30 35.26 -33.85
N ALA A 1184 51.70 36.13 -33.03
CA ALA A 1184 51.61 37.56 -33.32
C ALA A 1184 52.98 38.23 -33.45
N PHE A 1185 53.95 37.81 -32.62
CA PHE A 1185 55.29 38.41 -32.59
C PHE A 1185 56.39 37.53 -33.19
N LYS A 1186 56.02 36.44 -33.88
CA LYS A 1186 56.94 35.49 -34.52
C LYS A 1186 58.01 34.93 -33.57
N TYR A 1187 57.58 34.61 -32.35
CA TYR A 1187 58.41 33.97 -31.33
C TYR A 1187 58.18 32.45 -31.37
N ASP A 1188 58.95 31.76 -32.21
CA ASP A 1188 58.77 30.33 -32.50
C ASP A 1188 58.81 29.44 -31.25
N ARG A 1189 59.60 29.83 -30.22
CA ARG A 1189 59.64 29.12 -28.94
C ARG A 1189 58.31 29.18 -28.19
N LEU A 1190 57.65 30.33 -28.13
CA LEU A 1190 56.34 30.44 -27.48
C LEU A 1190 55.25 29.69 -28.26
N SER A 1191 55.35 29.65 -29.59
CA SER A 1191 54.40 28.91 -30.44
C SER A 1191 54.59 27.39 -30.36
N ALA A 1192 55.83 26.91 -30.41
CA ALA A 1192 56.15 25.49 -30.40
C ALA A 1192 55.99 24.86 -29.00
N ASP A 1193 56.41 25.57 -27.96
CA ASP A 1193 56.45 25.05 -26.59
C ASP A 1193 55.26 25.57 -25.76
N ALA A 1194 54.25 26.19 -26.38
CA ALA A 1194 53.10 26.83 -25.71
C ALA A 1194 52.45 25.95 -24.62
N LYS A 1195 52.25 24.66 -24.94
CA LYS A 1195 51.66 23.67 -24.03
C LYS A 1195 52.59 23.30 -22.88
N GLU A 1196 53.89 23.23 -23.13
CA GLU A 1196 54.88 22.94 -22.08
C GLU A 1196 55.08 24.14 -21.15
N ILE A 1197 54.99 25.36 -21.68
CA ILE A 1197 55.02 26.60 -20.89
C ILE A 1197 53.74 26.74 -20.05
N GLU A 1198 52.56 26.45 -20.63
CA GLU A 1198 51.30 26.41 -19.88
C GLU A 1198 51.37 25.38 -18.74
N ALA A 1199 51.81 24.15 -19.03
CA ALA A 1199 51.96 23.10 -18.03
C ALA A 1199 52.94 23.52 -16.92
N ALA A 1200 54.08 24.14 -17.27
CA ALA A 1200 55.01 24.67 -16.28
C ALA A 1200 54.38 25.78 -15.42
N MET A 1201 53.64 26.71 -16.02
CA MET A 1201 52.93 27.77 -15.29
C MET A 1201 51.83 27.21 -14.40
N GLU A 1202 51.07 26.21 -14.85
CA GLU A 1202 50.00 25.60 -14.06
C GLU A 1202 50.56 24.71 -12.94
N GLY A 1203 51.68 24.02 -13.18
CA GLY A 1203 52.43 23.31 -12.14
C GLY A 1203 52.92 24.27 -11.05
N LEU A 1204 53.48 25.43 -11.42
CA LEU A 1204 53.89 26.46 -10.47
C LEU A 1204 52.70 27.09 -9.72
N ARG A 1205 51.57 27.34 -10.40
CA ARG A 1205 50.33 27.77 -9.74
C ARG A 1205 49.78 26.71 -8.79
N THR A 1206 49.91 25.43 -9.14
CA THR A 1206 49.45 24.31 -8.30
C THR A 1206 50.32 24.16 -7.05
N ILE A 1207 51.63 24.29 -7.19
CA ILE A 1207 52.57 24.36 -6.05
C ILE A 1207 52.21 25.56 -5.15
N ASN A 1208 51.96 26.74 -5.72
CA ASN A 1208 51.50 27.90 -4.95
C ASN A 1208 50.11 27.69 -4.32
N ARG A 1209 49.18 26.96 -4.93
CA ARG A 1209 47.89 26.61 -4.28
C ARG A 1209 48.08 25.64 -3.12
N GLN A 1210 48.94 24.64 -3.29
CA GLN A 1210 49.27 23.67 -2.25
C GLN A 1210 49.94 24.34 -1.05
N GLN A 1211 50.91 25.22 -1.29
CA GLN A 1211 51.51 26.01 -0.22
C GLN A 1211 50.48 26.87 0.50
N GLY A 1212 49.45 27.37 -0.20
CA GLY A 1212 48.36 28.12 0.43
C GLY A 1212 47.62 27.28 1.46
N HIS A 1213 47.37 26.00 1.15
CA HIS A 1213 46.80 25.06 2.12
C HIS A 1213 47.72 24.80 3.31
N GLU A 1214 49.03 24.65 3.07
CA GLU A 1214 50.02 24.48 4.14
C GLU A 1214 50.15 25.74 5.01
N LEU A 1215 50.03 26.94 4.42
CA LEU A 1215 49.97 28.20 5.17
C LEU A 1215 48.72 28.23 6.06
N HIS A 1216 47.55 27.85 5.54
CA HIS A 1216 46.33 27.78 6.34
C HIS A 1216 46.45 26.76 7.48
N ASP A 1217 47.11 25.63 7.27
CA ASP A 1217 47.39 24.65 8.32
C ASP A 1217 48.36 25.21 9.37
N ALA A 1218 49.42 25.91 8.94
CA ALA A 1218 50.37 26.57 9.84
C ALA A 1218 49.71 27.69 10.67
N ILE A 1219 48.82 28.48 10.06
CA ILE A 1219 48.01 29.50 10.75
C ILE A 1219 47.11 28.83 11.80
N ARG A 1220 46.44 27.74 11.45
CA ARG A 1220 45.58 26.97 12.37
C ARG A 1220 46.40 26.41 13.53
N GLU A 1221 47.57 25.84 13.27
CA GLU A 1221 48.47 25.33 14.31
C GLU A 1221 48.94 26.45 15.24
N GLN A 1222 49.38 27.59 14.70
CA GLN A 1222 49.79 28.75 15.49
C GLN A 1222 48.65 29.27 16.38
N MET A 1223 47.40 29.27 15.90
CA MET A 1223 46.22 29.66 16.66
C MET A 1223 45.84 28.65 17.76
N ASN A 1224 46.09 27.35 17.54
CA ASN A 1224 45.79 26.27 18.47
C ASN A 1224 46.92 25.97 19.48
N THR A 1225 48.12 26.51 19.27
CA THR A 1225 49.23 26.36 20.24
C THR A 1225 49.01 27.17 21.51
N SER A 1226 49.46 26.66 22.65
CA SER A 1226 49.35 27.35 23.96
C SER A 1226 50.36 28.49 24.16
N LYS A 1227 51.29 28.70 23.21
CA LYS A 1227 52.29 29.77 23.23
C LYS A 1227 51.77 30.99 22.47
N SER A 1228 52.15 32.20 22.90
CA SER A 1228 51.87 33.43 22.14
C SER A 1228 52.65 33.38 20.83
N THR A 1229 51.97 33.53 19.70
CA THR A 1229 52.53 33.53 18.34
C THR A 1229 52.13 34.83 17.65
N HIS A 1230 52.93 35.27 16.67
CA HIS A 1230 52.68 36.51 15.93
C HIS A 1230 51.27 36.53 15.28
N VAL A 1231 50.82 35.39 14.74
CA VAL A 1231 49.46 35.22 14.19
C VAL A 1231 48.39 35.36 15.27
N ARG A 1232 48.58 34.75 16.44
CA ARG A 1232 47.60 34.76 17.53
C ARG A 1232 47.50 36.13 18.22
N GLU A 1233 48.58 36.91 18.24
CA GLU A 1233 48.60 38.28 18.76
C GLU A 1233 47.92 39.27 17.81
N ALA A 1234 48.02 39.05 16.49
CA ALA A 1234 47.40 39.89 15.47
C ALA A 1234 45.96 39.51 15.09
N ALA A 1235 45.49 38.33 15.50
CA ALA A 1235 44.18 37.80 15.17
C ALA A 1235 43.03 38.54 15.87
N GLU A 1236 42.07 39.06 15.10
CA GLU A 1236 40.85 39.69 15.61
C GLU A 1236 39.71 38.65 15.69
N GLN A 1237 38.96 38.64 16.80
CA GLN A 1237 37.79 37.76 16.97
C GLN A 1237 36.49 38.56 16.75
N HIS A 1238 35.56 37.98 16.00
CA HIS A 1238 34.24 38.54 15.74
C HIS A 1238 33.17 37.49 15.97
N VAL A 1239 32.09 37.86 16.65
CA VAL A 1239 30.90 37.00 16.78
C VAL A 1239 29.95 37.29 15.63
N VAL A 1240 29.49 36.25 14.96
CA VAL A 1240 28.57 36.33 13.82
C VAL A 1240 27.16 36.63 14.32
N LYS A 1241 26.53 37.65 13.75
CA LYS A 1241 25.16 38.10 14.07
C LYS A 1241 24.16 37.62 13.01
N ASP A 1242 24.52 37.72 11.74
CA ASP A 1242 23.67 37.36 10.59
C ASP A 1242 24.54 37.00 9.38
N ILE A 1243 24.06 36.14 8.49
CA ILE A 1243 24.77 35.72 7.27
C ILE A 1243 23.79 35.65 6.11
N LYS A 1244 24.10 36.32 5.01
CA LYS A 1244 23.24 36.36 3.82
C LYS A 1244 24.01 35.94 2.59
N GLN A 1245 23.49 34.95 1.86
CA GLN A 1245 23.97 34.66 0.52
C GLN A 1245 23.43 35.72 -0.45
N ILE A 1246 24.28 36.28 -1.30
CA ILE A 1246 23.88 37.18 -2.40
C ILE A 1246 23.91 36.39 -3.70
N ASN A 1247 22.80 36.39 -4.42
CA ASN A 1247 22.77 35.94 -5.81
C ASN A 1247 23.24 37.09 -6.70
N ASN A 1248 24.33 36.91 -7.45
CA ASN A 1248 24.76 37.89 -8.44
C ASN A 1248 23.84 37.80 -9.68
N GLU A 1249 22.67 38.42 -9.61
CA GLU A 1249 22.15 39.13 -10.79
C GLU A 1249 22.75 40.54 -10.75
N PHE A 1250 23.24 41.04 -11.90
CA PHE A 1250 23.95 42.31 -12.14
C PHE A 1250 25.49 42.25 -12.11
N ASN A 1251 26.08 42.01 -13.30
CA ASN A 1251 27.03 42.93 -13.94
C ASN A 1251 27.29 42.52 -15.39
N SER A 1252 26.33 42.84 -16.26
CA SER A 1252 26.61 43.12 -17.67
C SER A 1252 26.70 44.64 -17.83
N ASN A 1253 27.92 45.15 -17.86
CA ASN A 1253 28.31 46.42 -18.47
C ASN A 1253 29.80 46.39 -18.79
#